data_AF-A0A0L0DFU8-F1
#
_entry.id   AF-A0A0L0DFU8-F1
#
_cell.length_a   1.000
_cell.length_b   1.000
_cell.length_c   1.000
_cell.angle_alpha   90.00
_cell.angle_beta   90.00
_cell.angle_gamma   90.00
#
_symmetry.space_group_name_H-M   'P 1'
#
loop_
_entity.id
_entity.type
_entity.pdbx_description
1 polymer ?
#
loop_
_entity_poly.entity_id
_entity_poly.type
_entity_poly.pdbx_seq_one_letter_code
_entity_poly.pdbx_strand_id
1 'polypeptide(L)'
;MHVLAYVRFAGLEENELKVMTLLVAGADNIIAYLKRRGHNLDFKLAPEEMADVLAYSAMVKNELFTAMMHSWWNEEENYQVVKSLYASSLPFPLSWILPKQMQDAVQAGLGAIVHAEDLSTARLSEVPDVDADALYARANAIYIALAARLGDSEYFFGPTPCSLDTIIFSHLLLQYLAPLPNARLSSMIRTHPNLVSYLTRLASEYLGMDMMASPAFAMPSPVRFKRRSRLYIGLGLTAVVGYVTFYLGGGVLTSFRGPRQAQVALALFAAVTGMNLSAVDQSENISLAVTELDSYDDRNFKITITTKSETTSTTTATTTASESGSGSMLPGLGSLVSEGCYVLKVHNGVESSPKGLPLLHAQNAVLDHLASSGFAVPVPIRLAEVDTASRAGWPVGDADAAARRAAFDVGAARAAYDDGAEDGGKLRLVPLESKDGRVRLHAVRVLTWVDGVLLADKVDAGSPGFLALLNKVGATLGRMDVALASFSHSGAVRTHLWDLASLPQLEVFVDHISDADNAALARRVYADFAAQVLPVADSLSSLTLHNDANDQNVLVNTEGTEVVGVIDFGDMVYSKRVYELAILMAYTMLPSRALLDDASHTDEAESARLVAAAHAVYTGYADAVADSAPITDLERSLLFTLVRSRLAQSVTMSAYSFSKDPTNEYLLVTARPGWNTLRLLEALGAEPFTAALQ
;
A
#
# COMPACT_ATOMS: atom_id res chain seq x y z
N MET A 1 5.99 -23.96 9.25
CA MET A 1 6.59 -23.52 7.97
C MET A 1 5.78 -24.13 6.85
N HIS A 2 4.85 -23.34 6.32
CA HIS A 2 4.04 -23.59 5.13
C HIS A 2 4.95 -23.84 3.92
N VAL A 3 4.43 -24.43 2.84
CA VAL A 3 5.12 -24.46 1.54
C VAL A 3 5.63 -23.04 1.28
N LEU A 4 6.94 -22.87 1.42
CA LEU A 4 7.66 -21.63 1.18
C LEU A 4 7.68 -21.41 -0.34
N ALA A 5 6.54 -20.99 -0.87
CA ALA A 5 6.50 -20.38 -2.18
C ALA A 5 7.03 -18.95 -2.01
N TYR A 6 8.35 -18.85 -2.03
CA TYR A 6 9.04 -17.57 -2.16
C TYR A 6 8.79 -17.05 -3.58
N VAL A 7 7.94 -16.04 -3.73
CA VAL A 7 7.90 -15.27 -4.97
C VAL A 7 8.90 -14.14 -4.83
N ARG A 8 10.07 -14.30 -5.47
CA ARG A 8 10.98 -13.18 -5.73
C ARG A 8 10.42 -12.46 -6.95
N PHE A 9 9.81 -11.30 -6.76
CA PHE A 9 9.42 -10.44 -7.89
C PHE A 9 10.70 -9.89 -8.55
N ALA A 10 11.11 -10.51 -9.66
CA ALA A 10 12.04 -9.92 -10.61
C ALA A 10 11.21 -9.65 -11.88
N GLY A 11 11.01 -8.37 -12.20
CA GLY A 11 10.33 -7.96 -13.43
C GLY A 11 11.10 -8.41 -14.67
N LEU A 12 10.36 -8.81 -15.70
CA LEU A 12 10.85 -9.00 -17.06
C LEU A 12 10.51 -7.73 -17.84
N GLU A 13 11.50 -6.85 -18.04
CA GLU A 13 12.02 -6.48 -19.37
C GLU A 13 13.23 -5.53 -19.25
N GLU A 14 14.02 -5.49 -20.31
CA GLU A 14 15.42 -5.05 -20.40
C GLU A 14 15.64 -3.57 -20.06
N ASN A 15 15.94 -3.27 -18.80
CA ASN A 15 17.21 -2.68 -18.35
C ASN A 15 17.02 -2.12 -16.93
N GLU A 16 17.70 -2.79 -16.00
CA GLU A 16 17.96 -2.39 -14.61
C GLU A 16 16.78 -1.88 -13.78
N LEU A 17 16.24 -2.75 -12.90
CA LEU A 17 15.90 -2.30 -11.55
C LEU A 17 15.99 -3.46 -10.54
N LYS A 18 16.68 -3.19 -9.43
CA LYS A 18 16.96 -4.10 -8.34
C LYS A 18 16.19 -3.64 -7.07
N VAL A 19 15.41 -4.59 -6.55
CA VAL A 19 15.02 -4.83 -5.14
C VAL A 19 13.97 -3.92 -4.49
N MET A 20 12.78 -4.50 -4.27
CA MET A 20 12.10 -4.44 -2.96
C MET A 20 11.54 -5.83 -2.62
N THR A 21 12.01 -6.39 -1.50
CA THR A 21 11.68 -7.72 -0.97
C THR A 21 10.50 -7.63 0.00
N LEU A 22 9.26 -7.57 -0.52
CA LEU A 22 8.08 -7.81 0.31
C LEU A 22 7.69 -9.30 0.22
N LEU A 23 7.71 -9.98 1.37
CA LEU A 23 7.41 -11.40 1.48
C LEU A 23 5.95 -11.55 1.96
N VAL A 24 5.02 -11.75 1.02
CA VAL A 24 3.61 -11.98 1.35
C VAL A 24 3.35 -13.48 1.42
N ALA A 25 3.03 -13.99 2.61
CA ALA A 25 2.78 -15.41 2.85
C ALA A 25 1.29 -15.66 3.16
N GLY A 26 0.75 -16.75 2.60
CA GLY A 26 -0.64 -17.18 2.80
C GLY A 26 -1.56 -16.79 1.63
N ALA A 27 -2.39 -17.73 1.18
CA ALA A 27 -3.25 -17.54 0.00
C ALA A 27 -4.21 -16.34 0.16
N ASP A 28 -4.81 -16.14 1.33
CA ASP A 28 -5.70 -15.00 1.60
C ASP A 28 -4.96 -13.68 1.62
N ASN A 29 -3.76 -13.65 2.19
CA ASN A 29 -2.92 -12.46 2.19
C ASN A 29 -2.43 -12.12 0.79
N ILE A 30 -2.12 -13.12 -0.04
CA ILE A 30 -1.75 -12.94 -1.44
C ILE A 30 -2.96 -12.47 -2.26
N ILE A 31 -4.14 -13.08 -2.10
CA ILE A 31 -5.38 -12.64 -2.76
C ILE A 31 -5.73 -11.21 -2.34
N ALA A 32 -5.67 -10.90 -1.04
CA ALA A 32 -5.96 -9.56 -0.51
C ALA A 32 -4.91 -8.54 -0.94
N TYR A 33 -3.63 -8.92 -0.98
CA TYR A 33 -2.55 -8.07 -1.49
C TYR A 33 -2.73 -7.78 -2.98
N LEU A 34 -3.02 -8.80 -3.79
CA LEU A 34 -3.31 -8.61 -5.21
C LEU A 34 -4.58 -7.77 -5.41
N LYS A 35 -5.66 -8.04 -4.68
CA LYS A 35 -6.88 -7.21 -4.71
C LYS A 35 -6.57 -5.74 -4.39
N ARG A 36 -5.72 -5.49 -3.40
CA ARG A 36 -5.22 -4.15 -3.04
C ARG A 36 -4.33 -3.52 -4.11
N ARG A 37 -3.67 -4.33 -4.95
CA ARG A 37 -2.85 -3.90 -6.10
C ARG A 37 -3.64 -3.82 -7.41
N GLY A 38 -4.97 -3.81 -7.37
CA GLY A 38 -5.80 -3.77 -8.58
C GLY A 38 -5.87 -5.10 -9.33
N HIS A 39 -5.54 -6.19 -8.68
CA HIS A 39 -5.62 -7.53 -9.22
C HIS A 39 -6.74 -8.26 -8.47
N ASN A 40 -8.00 -7.98 -8.86
CA ASN A 40 -9.20 -8.63 -8.33
C ASN A 40 -9.89 -9.50 -9.38
N LEU A 41 -9.84 -10.82 -9.24
CA LEU A 41 -10.51 -11.77 -10.15
C LEU A 41 -12.03 -11.85 -9.91
N ASP A 42 -12.51 -11.41 -8.74
CA ASP A 42 -13.91 -11.56 -8.34
C ASP A 42 -14.79 -10.38 -8.76
N PHE A 43 -14.26 -9.44 -9.53
CA PHE A 43 -14.90 -8.15 -9.81
C PHE A 43 -16.21 -8.24 -10.60
N LYS A 44 -16.44 -9.36 -11.30
CA LYS A 44 -17.65 -9.64 -12.09
C LYS A 44 -18.70 -10.45 -11.34
N LEU A 45 -18.38 -10.95 -10.14
CA LEU A 45 -19.28 -11.80 -9.38
C LEU A 45 -20.37 -10.97 -8.71
N ALA A 46 -21.60 -11.49 -8.73
CA ALA A 46 -22.71 -10.93 -7.96
C ALA A 46 -22.46 -11.12 -6.44
N PRO A 47 -23.10 -10.31 -5.56
CA PRO A 47 -22.95 -10.46 -4.11
C PRO A 47 -23.28 -11.87 -3.59
N GLU A 48 -24.27 -12.54 -4.20
CA GLU A 48 -24.66 -13.90 -3.88
C GLU A 48 -23.55 -14.90 -4.27
N GLU A 49 -22.94 -14.71 -5.44
CA GLU A 49 -21.82 -15.52 -5.91
C GLU A 49 -20.56 -15.29 -5.07
N MET A 50 -20.36 -14.09 -4.54
CA MET A 50 -19.27 -13.80 -3.60
C MET A 50 -19.46 -14.52 -2.26
N ALA A 51 -20.70 -14.63 -1.77
CA ALA A 51 -21.00 -15.42 -0.59
C ALA A 51 -20.71 -16.91 -0.84
N ASP A 52 -21.04 -17.41 -2.03
CA ASP A 52 -20.70 -18.77 -2.45
C ASP A 52 -19.18 -18.96 -2.57
N VAL A 53 -18.43 -17.99 -3.11
CA VAL A 53 -16.95 -18.02 -3.15
C VAL A 53 -16.37 -18.19 -1.75
N LEU A 54 -16.87 -17.45 -0.76
CA LEU A 54 -16.43 -17.58 0.63
C LEU A 54 -16.78 -18.95 1.20
N ALA A 55 -18.00 -19.44 0.96
CA ALA A 55 -18.45 -20.74 1.44
C ALA A 55 -17.61 -21.89 0.85
N TYR A 56 -17.45 -21.94 -0.48
CA TYR A 56 -16.64 -22.96 -1.15
C TYR A 56 -15.15 -22.84 -0.77
N SER A 57 -14.61 -21.62 -0.62
CA SER A 57 -13.23 -21.41 -0.17
C SER A 57 -13.01 -21.96 1.24
N ALA A 58 -13.95 -21.71 2.16
CA ALA A 58 -13.89 -22.24 3.52
C ALA A 58 -13.98 -23.77 3.52
N MET A 59 -14.86 -24.37 2.70
CA MET A 59 -14.96 -25.83 2.56
C MET A 59 -13.63 -26.44 2.06
N VAL A 60 -12.99 -25.82 1.07
CA VAL A 60 -11.71 -26.31 0.54
C VAL A 60 -10.58 -26.14 1.56
N LYS A 61 -10.47 -24.97 2.18
CA LYS A 61 -9.37 -24.63 3.09
C LYS A 61 -9.47 -25.29 4.45
N ASN A 62 -10.68 -25.59 4.93
CA ASN A 62 -10.87 -26.19 6.25
C ASN A 62 -11.03 -27.71 6.14
N GLU A 63 -11.90 -28.20 5.26
CA GLU A 63 -12.24 -29.63 5.23
C GLU A 63 -11.34 -30.41 4.26
N LEU A 64 -11.19 -29.96 3.01
CA LEU A 64 -10.32 -30.66 2.05
C LEU A 64 -8.84 -30.57 2.42
N PHE A 65 -8.39 -29.42 2.93
CA PHE A 65 -7.03 -29.30 3.43
C PHE A 65 -6.78 -30.23 4.62
N THR A 66 -7.72 -30.35 5.55
CA THR A 66 -7.62 -31.29 6.67
C THR A 66 -7.53 -32.74 6.17
N ALA A 67 -8.35 -33.14 5.19
CA ALA A 67 -8.27 -34.46 4.58
C ALA A 67 -6.92 -34.71 3.87
N MET A 68 -6.39 -33.70 3.17
CA MET A 68 -5.07 -33.76 2.53
C MET A 68 -3.95 -33.89 3.57
N MET A 69 -3.97 -33.10 4.64
CA MET A 69 -2.96 -33.14 5.70
C MET A 69 -3.00 -34.47 6.46
N HIS A 70 -4.19 -35.01 6.71
CA HIS A 70 -4.35 -36.35 7.26
C HIS A 70 -3.75 -37.43 6.33
N SER A 71 -4.08 -37.37 5.03
CA SER A 71 -3.52 -38.28 4.03
C SER A 71 -2.00 -38.22 3.96
N TRP A 72 -1.39 -37.05 4.15
CA TRP A 72 0.05 -36.85 4.01
C TRP A 72 0.86 -37.20 5.26
N TRP A 73 0.33 -36.89 6.43
CA TRP A 73 1.11 -36.93 7.68
C TRP A 73 0.65 -38.00 8.67
N ASN A 74 -0.59 -38.47 8.57
CA ASN A 74 -1.16 -39.44 9.51
C ASN A 74 -1.27 -40.86 8.92
N GLU A 75 -1.46 -41.00 7.60
CA GLU A 75 -1.41 -42.32 6.96
C GLU A 75 0.03 -42.83 6.89
N GLU A 76 0.32 -43.94 7.57
CA GLU A 76 1.68 -44.47 7.74
C GLU A 76 2.42 -44.66 6.40
N GLU A 77 1.76 -45.25 5.40
CA GLU A 77 2.36 -45.50 4.08
C GLU A 77 2.73 -44.21 3.35
N ASN A 78 1.86 -43.20 3.43
CA ASN A 78 2.07 -41.91 2.79
C ASN A 78 3.10 -41.07 3.54
N TYR A 79 3.08 -41.09 4.87
CA TYR A 79 4.00 -40.35 5.72
C TYR A 79 5.46 -40.70 5.43
N GLN A 80 5.79 -41.98 5.19
CA GLN A 80 7.17 -42.36 4.86
C GLN A 80 7.67 -41.70 3.56
N VAL A 81 6.79 -41.54 2.57
CA VAL A 81 7.09 -40.87 1.30
C VAL A 81 7.15 -39.35 1.49
N VAL A 82 6.12 -38.77 2.10
CA VAL A 82 5.99 -37.32 2.32
C VAL A 82 7.12 -36.81 3.21
N LYS A 83 7.39 -37.46 4.34
CA LYS A 83 8.50 -37.10 5.24
C LYS A 83 9.83 -37.06 4.50
N SER A 84 10.13 -38.07 3.69
CA SER A 84 11.39 -38.14 2.94
C SER A 84 11.50 -37.00 1.93
N LEU A 85 10.44 -36.74 1.16
CA LEU A 85 10.38 -35.64 0.19
C LEU A 85 10.48 -34.27 0.87
N TYR A 86 9.76 -34.09 1.97
CA TYR A 86 9.71 -32.86 2.75
C TYR A 86 11.05 -32.56 3.43
N ALA A 87 11.67 -33.56 4.07
CA ALA A 87 12.98 -33.44 4.71
C ALA A 87 14.11 -33.18 3.71
N SER A 88 14.03 -33.77 2.50
CA SER A 88 15.04 -33.56 1.44
C SER A 88 15.08 -32.13 0.90
N SER A 89 14.06 -31.33 1.18
CA SER A 89 13.90 -29.96 0.70
C SER A 89 14.26 -28.89 1.74
N LEU A 90 14.66 -29.29 2.96
CA LEU A 90 14.90 -28.39 4.08
C LEU A 90 16.36 -28.47 4.59
N PRO A 91 16.98 -27.34 4.99
CA PRO A 91 18.31 -27.36 5.59
C PRO A 91 18.27 -27.94 7.00
N PHE A 92 19.40 -28.51 7.45
CA PHE A 92 19.58 -28.87 8.85
C PHE A 92 19.51 -27.60 9.73
N PRO A 93 18.80 -27.60 10.88
CA PRO A 93 18.14 -28.73 11.54
C PRO A 93 16.65 -28.93 11.19
N LEU A 94 16.08 -28.10 10.32
CA LEU A 94 14.64 -28.09 10.01
C LEU A 94 14.14 -29.39 9.36
N SER A 95 14.98 -30.06 8.58
CA SER A 95 14.66 -31.35 7.96
C SER A 95 14.36 -32.48 8.96
N TRP A 96 14.79 -32.34 10.21
CA TRP A 96 14.54 -33.30 11.29
C TRP A 96 13.35 -32.91 12.15
N ILE A 97 13.27 -31.62 12.48
CA ILE A 97 12.28 -31.10 13.43
C ILE A 97 10.91 -30.98 12.76
N LEU A 98 10.86 -30.41 11.56
CA LEU A 98 9.60 -29.96 10.96
C LEU A 98 8.68 -31.11 10.51
N PRO A 99 9.16 -32.22 9.91
CA PRO A 99 8.29 -33.33 9.55
C PRO A 99 7.61 -33.97 10.77
N LYS A 100 8.31 -34.04 11.91
CA LYS A 100 7.74 -34.58 13.15
C LYS A 100 6.73 -33.62 13.76
N GLN A 101 7.03 -32.32 13.78
CA GLN A 101 6.06 -31.29 14.19
C GLN A 101 4.78 -31.29 13.33
N MET A 102 4.89 -31.48 12.01
CA MET A 102 3.72 -31.56 11.13
C MET A 102 2.87 -32.79 11.43
N GLN A 103 3.49 -33.95 11.65
CA GLN A 103 2.80 -35.17 12.06
C GLN A 103 2.11 -34.99 13.43
N ASP A 104 2.83 -34.46 14.41
CA ASP A 104 2.29 -34.24 15.76
C ASP A 104 1.13 -33.23 15.74
N ALA A 105 1.20 -32.19 14.91
CA ALA A 105 0.11 -31.22 14.74
C ALA A 105 -1.15 -31.86 14.12
N VAL A 106 -0.99 -32.66 13.07
CA VAL A 106 -2.11 -33.37 12.44
C VAL A 106 -2.73 -34.40 13.41
N GLN A 107 -1.90 -35.12 14.18
CA GLN A 107 -2.34 -36.07 15.21
C GLN A 107 -3.03 -35.40 16.40
N ALA A 108 -2.62 -34.19 16.76
CA ALA A 108 -3.28 -33.38 17.79
C ALA A 108 -4.63 -32.78 17.34
N GLY A 109 -5.12 -33.13 16.14
CA GLY A 109 -6.37 -32.57 15.60
C GLY A 109 -6.26 -31.12 15.17
N LEU A 110 -5.05 -30.55 15.13
CA LEU A 110 -4.79 -29.17 14.70
C LEU A 110 -4.89 -29.00 13.18
N GLY A 111 -5.33 -30.00 12.42
CA GLY A 111 -5.49 -29.91 10.96
C GLY A 111 -6.31 -28.71 10.50
N ALA A 112 -7.30 -28.29 11.29
CA ALA A 112 -8.10 -27.08 11.07
C ALA A 112 -7.49 -25.77 11.64
N ILE A 113 -6.43 -25.87 12.44
CA ILE A 113 -5.74 -24.75 13.14
C ILE A 113 -4.36 -24.47 12.53
N VAL A 114 -3.92 -25.21 11.50
CA VAL A 114 -2.67 -24.92 10.77
C VAL A 114 -2.92 -23.79 9.74
N HIS A 115 -3.51 -22.68 10.17
CA HIS A 115 -3.25 -21.36 9.60
C HIS A 115 -2.15 -20.72 10.46
N ALA A 116 -1.14 -20.12 9.84
CA ALA A 116 0.20 -19.89 10.42
C ALA A 116 0.26 -19.05 11.70
N GLU A 117 -0.82 -18.39 12.10
CA GLU A 117 -0.81 -17.33 13.12
C GLU A 117 -0.97 -17.85 14.55
N ASP A 118 -1.56 -19.04 14.78
CA ASP A 118 -1.96 -19.49 16.14
C ASP A 118 -1.20 -20.71 16.69
N LEU A 119 -0.02 -21.03 16.15
CA LEU A 119 0.82 -22.11 16.71
C LEU A 119 1.43 -21.76 18.09
N SER A 120 1.38 -20.50 18.51
CA SER A 120 1.87 -20.06 19.82
C SER A 120 0.81 -20.11 20.93
N THR A 121 -0.47 -20.29 20.60
CA THR A 121 -1.62 -20.08 21.52
C THR A 121 -2.51 -21.31 21.71
N ALA A 122 -2.36 -22.37 20.91
CA ALA A 122 -3.22 -23.55 21.02
C ALA A 122 -2.93 -24.37 22.30
N ARG A 123 -3.79 -24.21 23.32
CA ARG A 123 -3.83 -25.15 24.47
C ARG A 123 -4.22 -26.53 23.96
N LEU A 124 -3.37 -27.51 24.28
CA LEU A 124 -3.62 -28.95 24.12
C LEU A 124 -4.84 -29.36 24.98
N SER A 125 -6.05 -29.24 24.44
CA SER A 125 -7.21 -29.98 24.93
C SER A 125 -7.41 -31.21 24.06
N GLU A 126 -7.56 -32.37 24.71
CA GLU A 126 -7.80 -33.67 24.09
C GLU A 126 -8.92 -33.60 23.04
N VAL A 127 -8.55 -33.68 21.76
CA VAL A 127 -9.48 -33.80 20.63
C VAL A 127 -9.69 -35.30 20.37
N PRO A 128 -10.94 -35.78 20.23
CA PRO A 128 -11.23 -37.19 19.97
C PRO A 128 -10.63 -37.66 18.63
N ASP A 129 -10.28 -38.94 18.58
CA ASP A 129 -9.70 -39.65 17.44
C ASP A 129 -10.49 -39.35 16.15
N VAL A 130 -9.81 -38.78 15.14
CA VAL A 130 -10.47 -38.38 13.89
C VAL A 130 -10.73 -39.62 13.06
N ASP A 131 -12.00 -40.01 12.92
CA ASP A 131 -12.41 -41.09 12.02
C ASP A 131 -12.02 -40.74 10.56
N ALA A 132 -11.01 -41.44 10.05
CA ALA A 132 -10.46 -41.25 8.72
C ALA A 132 -11.50 -41.51 7.63
N ASP A 133 -12.39 -42.48 7.80
CA ASP A 133 -13.41 -42.79 6.80
C ASP A 133 -14.49 -41.72 6.76
N ALA A 134 -14.88 -41.16 7.91
CA ALA A 134 -15.75 -39.99 7.98
C ALA A 134 -15.11 -38.73 7.37
N LEU A 135 -13.80 -38.54 7.52
CA LEU A 135 -13.05 -37.44 6.91
C LEU A 135 -13.02 -37.56 5.38
N TYR A 136 -12.73 -38.74 4.85
CA TYR A 136 -12.73 -39.00 3.41
C TYR A 136 -14.14 -38.97 2.81
N ALA A 137 -15.17 -39.39 3.56
CA ALA A 137 -16.57 -39.25 3.14
C ALA A 137 -16.96 -37.77 2.97
N ARG A 138 -16.53 -36.90 3.89
CA ARG A 138 -16.71 -35.44 3.76
C ARG A 138 -15.95 -34.86 2.57
N ALA A 139 -14.70 -35.26 2.37
CA ALA A 139 -13.91 -34.84 1.20
C ALA A 139 -14.60 -35.23 -0.12
N ASN A 140 -15.13 -36.46 -0.21
CA ASN A 140 -15.87 -36.92 -1.37
C ASN A 140 -17.18 -36.12 -1.60
N ALA A 141 -17.91 -35.78 -0.53
CA ALA A 141 -19.09 -34.92 -0.64
C ALA A 141 -18.73 -33.52 -1.18
N ILE A 142 -17.58 -32.98 -0.81
CA ILE A 142 -17.08 -31.71 -1.35
C ILE A 142 -16.72 -31.84 -2.82
N TYR A 143 -16.04 -32.91 -3.25
CA TYR A 143 -15.78 -33.13 -4.69
C TYR A 143 -17.06 -33.23 -5.51
N ILE A 144 -18.09 -33.90 -4.99
CA ILE A 144 -19.41 -33.95 -5.62
C ILE A 144 -20.00 -32.53 -5.73
N ALA A 145 -19.93 -31.73 -4.66
CA ALA A 145 -20.43 -30.36 -4.67
C ALA A 145 -19.66 -29.45 -5.65
N LEU A 146 -18.34 -29.60 -5.72
CA LEU A 146 -17.49 -28.86 -6.66
C LEU A 146 -17.76 -29.28 -8.11
N ALA A 147 -17.88 -30.58 -8.37
CA ALA A 147 -18.21 -31.11 -9.70
C ALA A 147 -19.61 -30.63 -10.15
N ALA A 148 -20.59 -30.63 -9.24
CA ALA A 148 -21.92 -30.11 -9.53
C ALA A 148 -21.92 -28.60 -9.79
N ARG A 149 -21.13 -27.84 -9.02
CA ARG A 149 -21.02 -26.38 -9.21
C ARG A 149 -20.34 -26.01 -10.51
N LEU A 150 -19.28 -26.71 -10.88
CA LEU A 150 -18.57 -26.49 -12.15
C LEU A 150 -19.46 -26.83 -13.35
N GLY A 151 -20.21 -27.94 -13.28
CA GLY A 151 -21.06 -28.39 -14.37
C GLY A 151 -20.27 -28.57 -15.66
N ASP A 152 -20.79 -27.98 -16.74
CA ASP A 152 -20.15 -27.92 -18.07
C ASP A 152 -19.41 -26.59 -18.31
N SER A 153 -19.29 -25.74 -17.28
CA SER A 153 -18.65 -24.43 -17.40
C SER A 153 -17.13 -24.54 -17.45
N GLU A 154 -16.48 -23.55 -18.08
CA GLU A 154 -15.02 -23.47 -18.08
C GLU A 154 -14.46 -23.07 -16.71
N TYR A 155 -15.17 -22.22 -15.95
CA TYR A 155 -14.79 -21.79 -14.60
C TYR A 155 -15.99 -21.86 -13.66
N PHE A 156 -15.75 -21.85 -12.34
CA PHE A 156 -16.78 -22.08 -11.32
C PHE A 156 -17.94 -21.06 -11.31
N PHE A 157 -17.75 -19.88 -11.89
CA PHE A 157 -18.75 -18.82 -12.02
C PHE A 157 -18.83 -18.24 -13.45
N GLY A 158 -18.62 -19.09 -14.46
CA GLY A 158 -18.88 -18.73 -15.87
C GLY A 158 -17.65 -18.81 -16.78
N PRO A 159 -17.54 -17.94 -17.80
CA PRO A 159 -16.49 -18.05 -18.83
C PRO A 159 -15.16 -17.38 -18.41
N THR A 160 -15.11 -16.72 -17.26
CA THR A 160 -13.90 -16.06 -16.77
C THR A 160 -13.51 -16.57 -15.39
N PRO A 161 -12.20 -16.69 -15.11
CA PRO A 161 -11.70 -17.17 -13.83
C PRO A 161 -11.94 -16.21 -12.68
N CYS A 162 -12.17 -16.77 -11.49
CA CYS A 162 -12.28 -16.03 -10.23
C CYS A 162 -11.26 -16.52 -9.18
N SER A 163 -11.25 -15.89 -8.00
CA SER A 163 -10.37 -16.31 -6.90
C SER A 163 -10.68 -17.74 -6.43
N LEU A 164 -11.93 -18.18 -6.52
CA LEU A 164 -12.31 -19.53 -6.15
C LEU A 164 -11.67 -20.57 -7.08
N ASP A 165 -11.65 -20.32 -8.39
CA ASP A 165 -10.97 -21.21 -9.36
C ASP A 165 -9.51 -21.42 -8.98
N THR A 166 -8.88 -20.36 -8.48
CA THR A 166 -7.48 -20.36 -8.07
C THR A 166 -7.23 -21.19 -6.81
N ILE A 167 -8.10 -21.04 -5.80
CA ILE A 167 -8.06 -21.83 -4.56
C ILE A 167 -8.34 -23.30 -4.88
N ILE A 168 -9.40 -23.57 -5.64
CA ILE A 168 -9.81 -24.93 -5.98
C ILE A 168 -8.76 -25.63 -6.84
N PHE A 169 -8.27 -24.97 -7.89
CA PHE A 169 -7.26 -25.53 -8.79
C PHE A 169 -5.98 -25.91 -8.03
N SER A 170 -5.46 -25.02 -7.19
CA SER A 170 -4.22 -25.27 -6.43
C SER A 170 -4.36 -26.46 -5.47
N HIS A 171 -5.47 -26.54 -4.73
CA HIS A 171 -5.72 -27.64 -3.80
C HIS A 171 -6.00 -28.97 -4.51
N LEU A 172 -6.81 -28.97 -5.57
CA LEU A 172 -7.18 -30.19 -6.31
C LEU A 172 -6.01 -30.73 -7.13
N LEU A 173 -5.24 -29.86 -7.80
CA LEU A 173 -4.10 -30.28 -8.62
C LEU A 173 -3.06 -31.00 -7.76
N LEU A 174 -2.80 -30.48 -6.57
CA LEU A 174 -1.85 -31.08 -5.63
C LEU A 174 -2.31 -32.47 -5.17
N GLN A 175 -3.59 -32.63 -4.88
CA GLN A 175 -4.19 -33.93 -4.50
C GLN A 175 -4.26 -34.91 -5.67
N TYR A 176 -4.50 -34.41 -6.89
CA TYR A 176 -4.58 -35.21 -8.10
C TYR A 176 -3.21 -35.77 -8.52
N LEU A 177 -2.16 -34.95 -8.40
CA LEU A 177 -0.80 -35.28 -8.84
C LEU A 177 0.09 -35.93 -7.77
N ALA A 178 -0.31 -35.91 -6.49
CA ALA A 178 0.50 -36.47 -5.42
C ALA A 178 0.75 -37.99 -5.64
N PRO A 179 2.02 -38.43 -5.79
CA PRO A 179 2.35 -39.84 -6.04
C PRO A 179 2.42 -40.60 -4.70
N LEU A 180 1.28 -40.70 -4.03
CA LEU A 180 1.16 -41.32 -2.70
C LEU A 180 0.79 -42.80 -2.82
N PRO A 181 1.38 -43.69 -1.99
CA PRO A 181 1.00 -45.10 -1.92
C PRO A 181 -0.52 -45.30 -1.73
N ASN A 182 -1.13 -44.52 -0.84
CA ASN A 182 -2.56 -44.47 -0.64
C ASN A 182 -3.13 -43.18 -1.27
N ALA A 183 -3.58 -43.32 -2.52
CA ALA A 183 -4.07 -42.23 -3.35
C ALA A 183 -5.61 -42.07 -3.30
N ARG A 184 -6.23 -42.19 -2.11
CA ARG A 184 -7.69 -42.06 -1.92
C ARG A 184 -8.26 -40.77 -2.52
N LEU A 185 -7.67 -39.61 -2.18
CA LEU A 185 -8.13 -38.30 -2.66
C LEU A 185 -7.99 -38.15 -4.18
N SER A 186 -6.85 -38.57 -4.74
CA SER A 186 -6.65 -38.59 -6.21
C SER A 186 -7.68 -39.49 -6.89
N SER A 187 -7.97 -40.65 -6.31
CA SER A 187 -8.97 -41.60 -6.83
C SER A 187 -10.38 -41.01 -6.81
N MET A 188 -10.75 -40.27 -5.76
CA MET A 188 -12.02 -39.56 -5.67
C MET A 188 -12.15 -38.45 -6.70
N ILE A 189 -11.10 -37.64 -6.92
CA ILE A 189 -11.12 -36.59 -7.96
C ILE A 189 -11.30 -37.22 -9.36
N ARG A 190 -10.68 -38.37 -9.61
CA ARG A 190 -10.76 -39.09 -10.89
C ARG A 190 -12.16 -39.63 -11.22
N THR A 191 -13.07 -39.75 -10.25
CA THR A 191 -14.46 -40.16 -10.51
C THR A 191 -15.30 -39.04 -11.12
N HIS A 192 -14.78 -37.80 -11.17
CA HIS A 192 -15.46 -36.61 -11.68
C HIS A 192 -14.78 -36.11 -12.98
N PRO A 193 -15.24 -36.54 -14.17
CA PRO A 193 -14.58 -36.21 -15.43
C PRO A 193 -14.46 -34.71 -15.70
N ASN A 194 -15.47 -33.91 -15.32
CA ASN A 194 -15.44 -32.47 -15.51
C ASN A 194 -14.36 -31.77 -14.65
N LEU A 195 -14.15 -32.22 -13.40
CA LEU A 195 -13.04 -31.74 -12.57
C LEU A 195 -11.68 -32.15 -13.15
N VAL A 196 -11.56 -33.37 -13.69
CA VAL A 196 -10.31 -33.80 -14.35
C VAL A 196 -10.04 -32.98 -15.61
N SER A 197 -11.05 -32.72 -16.43
CA SER A 197 -10.95 -31.86 -17.61
C SER A 197 -10.57 -30.43 -17.24
N TYR A 198 -11.18 -29.88 -16.19
CA TYR A 198 -10.83 -28.58 -15.62
C TYR A 198 -9.36 -28.52 -15.19
N LEU A 199 -8.89 -29.48 -14.39
CA LEU A 199 -7.50 -29.55 -13.95
C LEU A 199 -6.52 -29.71 -15.13
N THR A 200 -6.85 -30.58 -16.08
CA THR A 200 -5.99 -30.85 -17.26
C THR A 200 -5.86 -29.61 -18.12
N ARG A 201 -6.98 -28.93 -18.41
CA ARG A 201 -6.98 -27.70 -19.20
C ARG A 201 -6.18 -26.61 -18.52
N LEU A 202 -6.46 -26.34 -17.24
CA LEU A 202 -5.77 -25.27 -16.50
C LEU A 202 -4.28 -25.57 -16.31
N ALA A 203 -3.90 -26.81 -16.07
CA ALA A 203 -2.50 -27.20 -15.98
C ALA A 203 -1.78 -27.01 -17.33
N SER A 204 -2.44 -27.30 -18.45
CA SER A 204 -1.87 -27.08 -19.78
C SER A 204 -1.77 -25.60 -20.13
N GLU A 205 -2.86 -24.85 -19.93
CA GLU A 205 -3.02 -23.44 -20.30
C GLU A 205 -2.10 -22.54 -19.48
N TYR A 206 -1.96 -22.79 -18.18
CA TYR A 206 -1.25 -21.88 -17.27
C TYR A 206 0.09 -22.40 -16.76
N LEU A 207 0.32 -23.72 -16.79
CA LEU A 207 1.56 -24.33 -16.33
C LEU A 207 2.38 -24.95 -17.46
N GLY A 208 1.84 -24.98 -18.69
CA GLY A 208 2.47 -25.70 -19.82
C GLY A 208 2.61 -27.21 -19.57
N MET A 209 1.80 -27.78 -18.66
CA MET A 209 1.89 -29.19 -18.26
C MET A 209 0.94 -30.06 -19.08
N ASP A 210 1.48 -31.05 -19.79
CA ASP A 210 0.69 -32.10 -20.43
C ASP A 210 0.44 -33.26 -19.45
N MET A 211 -0.76 -33.26 -18.86
CA MET A 211 -1.19 -34.29 -17.89
C MET A 211 -1.57 -35.62 -18.56
N MET A 212 -1.75 -35.67 -19.89
CA MET A 212 -2.17 -36.87 -20.63
C MET A 212 -0.98 -37.63 -21.23
N ALA A 213 0.13 -36.95 -21.53
CA ALA A 213 1.39 -37.58 -21.97
C ALA A 213 2.28 -38.09 -20.82
N SER A 214 1.91 -37.85 -19.57
CA SER A 214 2.58 -38.38 -18.37
C SER A 214 1.75 -39.48 -17.74
N PRO A 215 1.75 -40.72 -18.28
CA PRO A 215 1.06 -41.82 -17.62
C PRO A 215 1.82 -42.12 -16.33
N ALA A 216 1.09 -42.20 -15.21
CA ALA A 216 1.52 -42.73 -13.91
C ALA A 216 3.01 -42.52 -13.56
N PHE A 217 3.30 -41.61 -12.65
CA PHE A 217 4.65 -41.44 -12.08
C PHE A 217 5.07 -42.74 -11.35
N ALA A 218 5.57 -43.72 -12.12
CA ALA A 218 6.07 -44.99 -11.62
C ALA A 218 7.30 -44.68 -10.76
N MET A 219 7.22 -45.03 -9.47
CA MET A 219 8.35 -44.94 -8.54
C MET A 219 9.58 -45.62 -9.15
N PRO A 220 10.69 -44.89 -9.44
CA PRO A 220 11.94 -45.55 -9.77
C PRO A 220 12.55 -46.12 -8.48
N SER A 221 13.02 -47.36 -8.55
CA SER A 221 13.84 -48.05 -7.54
C SER A 221 14.99 -47.18 -6.98
N PRO A 222 15.51 -47.47 -5.77
CA PRO A 222 16.38 -46.55 -5.04
C PRO A 222 17.75 -46.44 -5.69
N VAL A 223 17.90 -45.49 -6.61
CA VAL A 223 19.18 -45.18 -7.26
C VAL A 223 19.43 -43.69 -7.19
N ARG A 224 20.49 -43.34 -6.47
CA ARG A 224 21.11 -42.02 -6.26
C ARG A 224 20.68 -40.94 -7.29
N PHE A 225 19.82 -40.02 -6.84
CA PHE A 225 19.30 -38.95 -7.67
C PHE A 225 20.18 -37.69 -7.61
N LYS A 226 20.87 -37.40 -8.72
CA LYS A 226 21.28 -36.04 -9.10
C LYS A 226 20.30 -35.54 -10.17
N ARG A 227 19.77 -34.32 -9.98
CA ARG A 227 19.09 -33.45 -10.96
C ARG A 227 17.58 -33.56 -11.27
N ARG A 228 16.76 -34.40 -10.62
CA ARG A 228 15.28 -34.37 -10.81
C ARG A 228 14.45 -33.93 -9.59
N SER A 229 15.09 -33.59 -8.47
CA SER A 229 14.46 -33.07 -7.24
C SER A 229 13.94 -31.61 -7.33
N ARG A 230 14.10 -30.93 -8.48
CA ARG A 230 13.54 -29.59 -8.72
C ARG A 230 12.07 -29.59 -9.15
N LEU A 231 11.52 -30.75 -9.54
CA LEU A 231 10.14 -30.86 -10.05
C LEU A 231 9.07 -30.84 -8.95
N TYR A 232 9.42 -31.26 -7.73
CA TYR A 232 8.46 -31.38 -6.61
C TYR A 232 8.35 -30.11 -5.77
N ILE A 233 9.46 -29.39 -5.60
CA ILE A 233 9.43 -27.96 -5.25
C ILE A 233 8.74 -27.20 -6.39
N GLY A 234 8.92 -27.65 -7.63
CA GLY A 234 8.17 -27.25 -8.82
C GLY A 234 6.67 -27.30 -8.62
N LEU A 235 6.03 -28.39 -8.20
CA LEU A 235 4.57 -28.47 -8.07
C LEU A 235 3.95 -27.50 -7.04
N GLY A 236 4.62 -27.27 -5.91
CA GLY A 236 4.20 -26.26 -4.92
C GLY A 236 4.53 -24.83 -5.36
N LEU A 237 5.67 -24.63 -6.04
CA LEU A 237 6.00 -23.36 -6.70
C LEU A 237 5.14 -23.12 -7.95
N THR A 238 4.56 -24.14 -8.58
CA THR A 238 3.85 -24.06 -9.86
C THR A 238 2.35 -23.92 -9.65
N ALA A 239 1.84 -24.22 -8.45
CA ALA A 239 0.60 -23.61 -7.99
C ALA A 239 0.74 -22.10 -7.82
N VAL A 240 1.90 -21.59 -7.37
CA VAL A 240 2.15 -20.14 -7.16
C VAL A 240 2.69 -19.42 -8.42
N VAL A 241 3.47 -20.10 -9.25
CA VAL A 241 3.89 -19.64 -10.59
C VAL A 241 2.72 -19.83 -11.54
N GLY A 242 1.84 -20.81 -11.36
CA GLY A 242 0.53 -20.86 -11.99
C GLY A 242 -0.33 -19.70 -11.55
N TYR A 243 -0.43 -19.45 -10.25
CA TYR A 243 -1.14 -18.31 -9.67
C TYR A 243 -0.66 -16.97 -10.26
N VAL A 244 0.66 -16.80 -10.45
CA VAL A 244 1.28 -15.58 -10.98
C VAL A 244 1.31 -15.54 -12.52
N THR A 245 1.50 -16.66 -13.22
CA THR A 245 1.48 -16.76 -14.70
C THR A 245 0.05 -16.73 -15.25
N PHE A 246 -0.93 -17.23 -14.50
CA PHE A 246 -2.37 -17.05 -14.74
C PHE A 246 -2.77 -15.58 -14.59
N TYR A 247 -2.23 -14.91 -13.58
CA TYR A 247 -2.47 -13.49 -13.35
C TYR A 247 -1.79 -12.58 -14.37
N LEU A 248 -0.56 -12.90 -14.78
CA LEU A 248 0.25 -12.08 -15.67
C LEU A 248 0.05 -12.42 -17.15
N GLY A 249 -0.24 -13.68 -17.48
CA GLY A 249 -0.53 -14.15 -18.84
C GLY A 249 -1.90 -13.68 -19.35
N GLY A 250 -2.87 -13.47 -18.47
CA GLY A 250 -4.11 -12.76 -18.79
C GLY A 250 -3.93 -11.24 -18.99
N GLY A 251 -2.76 -10.70 -18.65
CA GLY A 251 -2.44 -9.27 -18.71
C GLY A 251 -1.70 -8.80 -19.97
N VAL A 252 -1.25 -9.71 -20.83
CA VAL A 252 -0.42 -9.35 -22.02
C VAL A 252 -1.22 -9.31 -23.33
N LEU A 253 -2.50 -9.70 -23.31
CA LEU A 253 -3.39 -9.56 -24.46
C LEU A 253 -4.72 -8.96 -24.01
N THR A 254 -4.78 -7.64 -23.88
CA THR A 254 -5.93 -6.80 -24.27
C THR A 254 -5.69 -5.36 -23.84
N SER A 255 -5.42 -4.50 -24.82
CA SER A 255 -5.74 -3.07 -24.73
C SER A 255 -7.17 -2.94 -24.18
N PHE A 256 -7.36 -2.09 -23.16
CA PHE A 256 -8.63 -1.74 -22.49
C PHE A 256 -9.30 -2.71 -21.50
N ARG A 257 -8.56 -3.51 -20.69
CA ARG A 257 -9.18 -4.33 -19.61
C ARG A 257 -8.39 -4.41 -18.28
N GLY A 258 -8.24 -3.29 -17.56
CA GLY A 258 -7.75 -3.26 -16.16
C GLY A 258 -8.84 -3.61 -15.12
N PRO A 259 -8.51 -3.69 -13.81
CA PRO A 259 -9.50 -3.86 -12.73
C PRO A 259 -10.56 -2.76 -12.72
N ARG A 260 -11.75 -3.07 -12.20
CA ARG A 260 -12.89 -2.12 -12.11
C ARG A 260 -12.48 -0.76 -11.50
N GLN A 261 -11.59 -0.74 -10.50
CA GLN A 261 -11.09 0.52 -9.92
C GLN A 261 -10.19 1.31 -10.88
N ALA A 262 -9.28 0.67 -11.62
CA ALA A 262 -8.49 1.35 -12.65
C ALA A 262 -9.35 1.83 -13.81
N GLN A 263 -10.38 1.08 -14.20
CA GLN A 263 -11.36 1.51 -15.21
C GLN A 263 -12.19 2.70 -14.74
N VAL A 264 -12.66 2.68 -13.49
CA VAL A 264 -13.37 3.81 -12.87
C VAL A 264 -12.45 5.02 -12.75
N ALA A 265 -11.20 4.84 -12.33
CA ALA A 265 -10.19 5.90 -12.26
C ALA A 265 -9.90 6.48 -13.65
N LEU A 266 -9.76 5.65 -14.68
CA LEU A 266 -9.52 6.11 -16.04
C LEU A 266 -10.74 6.83 -16.65
N ALA A 267 -11.94 6.30 -16.44
CA ALA A 267 -13.18 6.94 -16.86
C ALA A 267 -13.38 8.27 -16.14
N LEU A 268 -13.07 8.32 -14.84
CA LEU A 268 -13.11 9.53 -14.04
C LEU A 268 -12.09 10.55 -14.52
N PHE A 269 -10.84 10.14 -14.72
CA PHE A 269 -9.77 10.97 -15.27
C PHE A 269 -10.17 11.55 -16.63
N ALA A 270 -10.69 10.73 -17.53
CA ALA A 270 -11.16 11.18 -18.84
C ALA A 270 -12.34 12.14 -18.74
N ALA A 271 -13.31 11.85 -17.88
CA ALA A 271 -14.48 12.69 -17.67
C ALA A 271 -14.11 14.07 -17.10
N VAL A 272 -13.12 14.15 -16.21
CA VAL A 272 -12.70 15.43 -15.61
C VAL A 272 -11.73 16.20 -16.50
N THR A 273 -10.91 15.52 -17.32
CA THR A 273 -9.95 16.17 -18.23
C THR A 273 -10.50 16.43 -19.63
N GLY A 274 -11.67 15.88 -19.97
CA GLY A 274 -12.23 15.94 -21.32
C GLY A 274 -11.50 15.04 -22.33
N MET A 275 -10.72 14.07 -21.84
CA MET A 275 -9.97 13.15 -22.70
C MET A 275 -10.92 12.20 -23.45
N ASN A 276 -10.75 12.11 -24.76
CA ASN A 276 -11.51 11.17 -25.58
C ASN A 276 -10.85 9.76 -25.54
N LEU A 277 -11.31 8.91 -24.63
CA LEU A 277 -10.82 7.53 -24.50
C LEU A 277 -11.01 6.70 -25.79
N SER A 278 -12.04 6.96 -26.58
CA SER A 278 -12.27 6.24 -27.84
C SER A 278 -11.24 6.58 -28.91
N ALA A 279 -10.72 7.82 -28.92
CA ALA A 279 -9.63 8.22 -29.80
C ALA A 279 -8.29 7.60 -29.38
N VAL A 280 -8.11 7.36 -28.07
CA VAL A 280 -6.92 6.66 -27.55
C VAL A 280 -6.98 5.17 -27.91
N ASP A 281 -8.14 4.52 -27.78
CA ASP A 281 -8.34 3.11 -28.16
C ASP A 281 -8.10 2.86 -29.65
N GLN A 282 -8.46 3.84 -30.49
CA GLN A 282 -8.25 3.78 -31.93
C GLN A 282 -6.81 4.14 -32.36
N SER A 283 -5.97 4.63 -31.45
CA SER A 283 -4.60 5.05 -31.75
C SER A 283 -3.59 3.97 -31.39
N GLU A 284 -2.83 3.49 -32.37
CA GLU A 284 -1.72 2.56 -32.13
C GLU A 284 -0.50 3.22 -31.45
N ASN A 285 -0.50 4.55 -31.37
CA ASN A 285 0.64 5.37 -30.97
C ASN A 285 0.52 5.94 -29.54
N ILE A 286 -0.61 5.80 -28.86
CA ILE A 286 -0.82 6.34 -27.51
C ILE A 286 -1.11 5.17 -26.55
N SER A 287 -0.37 5.08 -25.44
CA SER A 287 -0.64 4.13 -24.36
C SER A 287 -1.00 4.84 -23.06
N LEU A 288 -1.96 4.25 -22.32
CA LEU A 288 -2.41 4.71 -21.01
C LEU A 288 -2.16 3.60 -19.98
N ALA A 289 -1.54 3.95 -18.86
CA ALA A 289 -1.38 3.06 -17.71
C ALA A 289 -1.95 3.71 -16.44
N VAL A 290 -2.58 2.90 -15.58
CA VAL A 290 -3.16 3.34 -14.32
C VAL A 290 -2.63 2.45 -13.20
N THR A 291 -2.03 3.08 -12.18
CA THR A 291 -1.52 2.41 -10.99
C THR A 291 -2.15 3.04 -9.76
N GLU A 292 -2.83 2.26 -8.92
CA GLU A 292 -3.29 2.73 -7.61
C GLU A 292 -2.08 2.96 -6.70
N LEU A 293 -2.03 4.13 -6.06
CA LEU A 293 -1.00 4.51 -5.10
C LEU A 293 -1.54 4.23 -3.70
N ASP A 294 -0.69 3.68 -2.83
CA ASP A 294 -1.05 3.44 -1.44
C ASP A 294 -1.40 4.78 -0.76
N SER A 295 -2.62 4.90 -0.23
CA SER A 295 -3.08 6.04 0.57
C SER A 295 -4.01 5.57 1.69
N TYR A 296 -3.91 6.22 2.85
CA TYR A 296 -4.60 5.78 4.08
C TYR A 296 -6.11 6.06 4.04
N ASP A 297 -6.51 7.29 3.66
CA ASP A 297 -7.92 7.73 3.66
C ASP A 297 -8.48 8.08 2.27
N ASP A 298 -7.62 8.55 1.37
CA ASP A 298 -7.99 8.91 0.00
C ASP A 298 -7.79 7.75 -0.98
N ARG A 299 -8.20 7.93 -2.24
CA ARG A 299 -7.80 7.04 -3.35
C ARG A 299 -6.99 7.82 -4.37
N ASN A 300 -5.71 7.50 -4.46
CA ASN A 300 -4.77 8.12 -5.37
C ASN A 300 -4.43 7.16 -6.52
N PHE A 301 -4.47 7.65 -7.77
CA PHE A 301 -4.11 6.86 -8.94
C PHE A 301 -3.07 7.60 -9.78
N LYS A 302 -1.93 6.96 -10.04
CA LYS A 302 -0.98 7.42 -11.04
C LYS A 302 -1.51 7.08 -12.43
N ILE A 303 -1.63 8.09 -13.28
CA ILE A 303 -2.01 7.96 -14.69
C ILE A 303 -0.78 8.29 -15.54
N THR A 304 -0.32 7.34 -16.34
CA THR A 304 0.79 7.53 -17.28
C THR A 304 0.28 7.55 -18.70
N ILE A 305 0.64 8.57 -19.45
CA ILE A 305 0.34 8.72 -20.88
C ILE A 305 1.69 8.68 -21.62
N THR A 306 1.82 7.81 -22.60
CA THR A 306 3.04 7.68 -23.41
C THR A 306 2.69 7.70 -24.89
N THR A 307 3.52 8.34 -25.71
CA THR A 307 3.42 8.25 -27.17
C THR A 307 4.58 7.48 -27.76
N LYS A 308 4.30 6.57 -28.71
CA LYS A 308 5.35 5.91 -29.48
C LYS A 308 5.84 6.89 -30.55
N SER A 309 7.00 7.52 -30.36
CA SER A 309 7.65 8.27 -31.43
C SER A 309 8.19 7.29 -32.48
N GLU A 310 7.86 7.48 -33.76
CA GLU A 310 8.53 6.78 -34.86
C GLU A 310 10.04 7.04 -34.80
N THR A 311 10.82 5.99 -34.56
CA THR A 311 12.27 5.99 -34.74
C THR A 311 12.58 6.20 -36.22
N THR A 312 12.76 7.45 -36.65
CA THR A 312 13.46 7.74 -37.90
C THR A 312 14.96 7.79 -37.64
N SER A 313 15.67 7.00 -38.44
CA SER A 313 17.11 6.75 -38.44
C SER A 313 17.98 8.01 -38.52
N THR A 314 19.01 8.06 -37.66
CA THR A 314 20.38 8.60 -37.85
C THR A 314 20.59 9.81 -38.75
N THR A 315 21.12 10.92 -38.19
CA THR A 315 22.45 11.49 -38.54
C THR A 315 22.90 12.51 -37.47
N THR A 316 24.17 12.41 -37.08
CA THR A 316 24.99 13.25 -36.19
C THR A 316 24.84 14.77 -36.30
N ALA A 317 24.77 15.47 -35.15
CA ALA A 317 25.54 16.70 -34.88
C ALA A 317 25.52 17.09 -33.38
N THR A 318 26.70 17.41 -32.86
CA THR A 318 27.05 17.98 -31.55
C THR A 318 26.46 19.38 -31.36
N THR A 319 25.87 19.72 -30.21
CA THR A 319 26.13 20.96 -29.39
C THR A 319 25.12 21.19 -28.25
N THR A 320 25.68 21.50 -27.06
CA THR A 320 25.28 22.45 -26.00
C THR A 320 23.86 22.52 -25.40
N ALA A 321 23.90 22.74 -24.08
CA ALA A 321 22.82 23.02 -23.14
C ALA A 321 21.85 24.17 -23.49
N SER A 322 20.71 24.12 -22.77
CA SER A 322 19.67 25.13 -22.52
C SER A 322 18.35 24.96 -23.27
N GLU A 323 17.29 25.35 -22.54
CA GLU A 323 15.91 25.64 -22.96
C GLU A 323 14.84 24.56 -22.72
N SER A 324 14.01 24.85 -21.70
CA SER A 324 12.54 24.84 -21.74
C SER A 324 11.92 24.35 -23.06
N GLY A 325 11.26 23.19 -23.03
CA GLY A 325 10.58 22.62 -24.19
C GLY A 325 9.16 22.17 -23.85
N SER A 326 8.19 23.00 -24.21
CA SER A 326 6.78 22.67 -24.34
C SER A 326 6.57 21.35 -25.11
N GLY A 327 5.96 20.35 -24.47
CA GLY A 327 5.52 19.13 -25.16
C GLY A 327 4.49 19.47 -26.24
N SER A 328 4.71 18.99 -27.46
CA SER A 328 3.80 19.22 -28.58
C SER A 328 2.42 18.62 -28.29
N MET A 329 1.38 19.44 -28.43
CA MET A 329 -0.03 19.05 -28.31
C MET A 329 -0.36 17.89 -29.27
N LEU A 330 -0.91 16.80 -28.74
CA LEU A 330 -1.35 15.67 -29.56
C LEU A 330 -2.73 15.97 -30.17
N PRO A 331 -2.89 15.94 -31.50
CA PRO A 331 -4.19 16.17 -32.14
C PRO A 331 -5.18 15.07 -31.72
N GLY A 332 -6.30 15.46 -31.09
CA GLY A 332 -7.44 14.57 -30.82
C GLY A 332 -7.63 14.09 -29.36
N LEU A 333 -6.72 14.42 -28.43
CA LEU A 333 -6.75 13.96 -27.03
C LEU A 333 -7.49 14.89 -26.04
N GLY A 334 -7.93 16.08 -26.48
CA GLY A 334 -8.46 17.14 -25.60
C GLY A 334 -7.36 18.14 -25.21
N SER A 335 -7.73 19.39 -24.91
CA SER A 335 -6.79 20.53 -24.85
C SER A 335 -6.01 20.68 -23.53
N LEU A 336 -6.18 19.77 -22.56
CA LEU A 336 -5.74 19.98 -21.16
C LEU A 336 -4.70 18.99 -20.65
N VAL A 337 -4.34 17.94 -21.40
CA VAL A 337 -3.41 16.90 -20.94
C VAL A 337 -2.41 16.55 -22.04
N SER A 338 -1.13 16.46 -21.69
CA SER A 338 -0.02 16.05 -22.58
C SER A 338 0.55 14.69 -22.19
N GLU A 339 1.49 14.17 -23.00
CA GLU A 339 2.34 13.05 -22.60
C GLU A 339 3.01 13.31 -21.23
N GLY A 340 3.07 12.29 -20.37
CA GLY A 340 3.60 12.42 -19.01
C GLY A 340 2.84 11.61 -17.95
N CYS A 341 3.21 11.83 -16.68
CA CYS A 341 2.59 11.21 -15.51
C CYS A 341 1.73 12.23 -14.74
N TYR A 342 0.61 11.75 -14.21
CA TYR A 342 -0.35 12.53 -13.42
C TYR A 342 -0.82 11.74 -12.20
N VAL A 343 -1.37 12.44 -11.21
CA VAL A 343 -2.05 11.84 -10.06
C VAL A 343 -3.52 12.26 -10.08
N LEU A 344 -4.42 11.29 -10.27
CA LEU A 344 -5.84 11.46 -9.99
C LEU A 344 -6.07 11.20 -8.51
N LYS A 345 -6.50 12.22 -7.78
CA LYS A 345 -6.84 12.12 -6.35
C LYS A 345 -8.34 12.17 -6.17
N VAL A 346 -8.90 11.16 -5.49
CA VAL A 346 -10.30 11.08 -5.09
C VAL A 346 -10.38 11.18 -3.57
N HIS A 347 -10.84 12.34 -3.10
CA HIS A 347 -10.90 12.67 -1.68
C HIS A 347 -11.96 11.87 -0.96
N ASN A 348 -11.75 11.60 0.33
CA ASN A 348 -12.75 10.98 1.19
C ASN A 348 -14.04 11.83 1.33
N GLY A 349 -15.11 11.22 1.83
CA GLY A 349 -16.42 11.90 1.93
C GLY A 349 -16.48 13.04 2.96
N VAL A 350 -15.54 13.09 3.91
CA VAL A 350 -15.49 14.16 4.93
C VAL A 350 -14.90 15.43 4.32
N GLU A 351 -13.77 15.31 3.62
CA GLU A 351 -13.14 16.40 2.87
C GLU A 351 -14.02 16.91 1.73
N SER A 352 -14.79 16.01 1.12
CA SER A 352 -15.72 16.33 0.03
C SER A 352 -17.01 17.03 0.51
N SER A 353 -17.18 17.23 1.82
CA SER A 353 -18.33 17.93 2.38
C SER A 353 -18.20 19.45 2.23
N PRO A 354 -19.30 20.23 2.33
CA PRO A 354 -19.24 21.70 2.30
C PRO A 354 -18.31 22.31 3.35
N LYS A 355 -18.05 21.62 4.46
CA LYS A 355 -17.10 22.06 5.50
C LYS A 355 -15.64 21.73 5.15
N GLY A 356 -15.40 20.73 4.30
CA GLY A 356 -14.07 20.30 3.88
C GLY A 356 -13.57 21.00 2.61
N LEU A 357 -14.48 21.42 1.71
CA LEU A 357 -14.12 22.08 0.45
C LEU A 357 -13.17 23.28 0.59
N PRO A 358 -13.32 24.20 1.57
CA PRO A 358 -12.39 25.31 1.74
C PRO A 358 -10.93 24.86 1.87
N LEU A 359 -10.67 23.74 2.55
CA LEU A 359 -9.31 23.17 2.66
C LEU A 359 -8.80 22.71 1.30
N LEU A 360 -9.63 22.05 0.49
CA LEU A 360 -9.23 21.56 -0.82
C LEU A 360 -8.92 22.71 -1.79
N HIS A 361 -9.68 23.80 -1.74
CA HIS A 361 -9.38 25.02 -2.48
C HIS A 361 -8.06 25.66 -2.00
N ALA A 362 -7.87 25.71 -0.69
CA ALA A 362 -6.64 26.21 -0.08
C ALA A 362 -5.42 25.35 -0.50
N GLN A 363 -5.57 24.03 -0.58
CA GLN A 363 -4.53 23.11 -1.06
C GLN A 363 -4.19 23.38 -2.53
N ASN A 364 -5.18 23.59 -3.40
CA ASN A 364 -4.91 23.94 -4.79
C ASN A 364 -4.15 25.29 -4.88
N ALA A 365 -4.60 26.29 -4.13
CA ALA A 365 -4.00 27.62 -4.10
C ALA A 365 -2.55 27.60 -3.59
N VAL A 366 -2.25 26.82 -2.54
CA VAL A 366 -0.88 26.73 -2.00
C VAL A 366 0.06 26.04 -2.98
N LEU A 367 -0.40 25.00 -3.67
CA LEU A 367 0.38 24.29 -4.69
C LEU A 367 0.70 25.21 -5.88
N ASP A 368 -0.27 26.00 -6.34
CA ASP A 368 -0.05 27.01 -7.39
C ASP A 368 0.95 28.07 -6.94
N HIS A 369 0.81 28.58 -5.71
CA HIS A 369 1.68 29.59 -5.13
C HIS A 369 3.13 29.11 -5.05
N LEU A 370 3.34 27.89 -4.54
CA LEU A 370 4.66 27.26 -4.43
C LEU A 370 5.26 26.97 -5.80
N ALA A 371 4.48 26.44 -6.74
CA ALA A 371 4.95 26.20 -8.10
C ALA A 371 5.38 27.50 -8.79
N SER A 372 4.62 28.60 -8.62
CA SER A 372 5.00 29.92 -9.13
C SER A 372 6.26 30.50 -8.49
N SER A 373 6.58 30.04 -7.27
CA SER A 373 7.79 30.38 -6.53
C SER A 373 8.98 29.46 -6.85
N GLY A 374 8.83 28.55 -7.82
CA GLY A 374 9.90 27.67 -8.30
C GLY A 374 10.05 26.35 -7.53
N PHE A 375 9.09 25.98 -6.69
CA PHE A 375 9.12 24.70 -6.00
C PHE A 375 8.59 23.57 -6.87
N ALA A 376 9.25 22.42 -6.78
CA ALA A 376 8.76 21.17 -7.35
C ALA A 376 7.71 20.57 -6.41
N VAL A 377 6.44 20.87 -6.69
CA VAL A 377 5.26 20.36 -5.99
C VAL A 377 4.24 19.81 -7.00
N PRO A 378 3.31 18.93 -6.61
CA PRO A 378 2.25 18.45 -7.50
C PRO A 378 1.31 19.61 -7.88
N VAL A 379 1.31 20.04 -9.15
CA VAL A 379 0.52 21.21 -9.59
C VAL A 379 -0.88 20.78 -10.00
N PRO A 380 -1.95 21.39 -9.46
CA PRO A 380 -3.32 21.08 -9.84
C PRO A 380 -3.65 21.53 -11.26
N ILE A 381 -4.21 20.62 -12.06
CA ILE A 381 -4.56 20.84 -13.45
C ILE A 381 -6.02 21.30 -13.55
N ARG A 382 -6.26 22.29 -14.42
CA ARG A 382 -7.60 22.76 -14.74
C ARG A 382 -8.40 21.64 -15.42
N LEU A 383 -9.61 21.39 -14.93
CA LEU A 383 -10.50 20.35 -15.44
C LEU A 383 -11.34 20.89 -16.61
N ALA A 384 -11.69 20.04 -17.56
CA ALA A 384 -12.52 20.42 -18.70
C ALA A 384 -13.93 20.81 -18.26
N GLU A 385 -14.53 21.83 -18.86
CA GLU A 385 -15.95 22.14 -18.62
C GLU A 385 -16.80 20.94 -19.05
N VAL A 386 -17.67 20.47 -18.14
CA VAL A 386 -18.61 19.39 -18.46
C VAL A 386 -19.87 20.04 -18.99
N ASP A 387 -20.24 19.74 -20.23
CA ASP A 387 -21.57 20.06 -20.70
C ASP A 387 -22.58 19.32 -19.82
N THR A 388 -23.34 20.08 -19.02
CA THR A 388 -24.30 19.53 -18.06
C THR A 388 -25.37 18.63 -18.73
N ALA A 389 -25.50 18.67 -20.06
CA ALA A 389 -26.33 17.79 -20.87
C ALA A 389 -25.72 16.40 -21.16
N SER A 390 -24.39 16.26 -21.25
CA SER A 390 -23.71 14.99 -21.59
C SER A 390 -23.42 14.14 -20.34
N ARG A 391 -24.45 13.80 -19.55
CA ARG A 391 -24.37 12.99 -18.32
C ARG A 391 -24.27 11.47 -18.56
N ALA A 392 -24.05 11.05 -19.81
CA ALA A 392 -24.11 9.64 -20.23
C ALA A 392 -22.82 8.83 -19.95
N GLY A 393 -21.71 9.49 -19.59
CA GLY A 393 -20.39 8.85 -19.44
C GLY A 393 -19.87 8.72 -18.01
N TRP A 394 -20.65 9.09 -16.99
CA TRP A 394 -20.19 9.02 -15.60
C TRP A 394 -20.39 7.60 -15.05
N PRO A 395 -19.39 6.99 -14.40
CA PRO A 395 -19.45 5.62 -13.90
C PRO A 395 -20.34 5.54 -12.66
N VAL A 396 -21.65 5.59 -12.86
CA VAL A 396 -22.65 5.21 -11.86
C VAL A 396 -22.97 3.74 -12.14
N GLY A 397 -22.70 2.85 -11.19
CA GLY A 397 -22.77 1.40 -11.40
C GLY A 397 -24.06 0.92 -12.06
N ASP A 398 -23.93 -0.02 -13.00
CA ASP A 398 -25.06 -0.71 -13.62
C ASP A 398 -25.74 -1.65 -12.62
N ALA A 399 -26.98 -1.31 -12.24
CA ALA A 399 -28.09 -2.24 -11.99
C ALA A 399 -29.38 -1.53 -11.50
N ASP A 400 -29.34 -0.27 -11.05
CA ASP A 400 -30.56 0.39 -10.52
C ASP A 400 -30.54 1.93 -10.66
N ALA A 401 -29.98 2.38 -11.78
CA ALA A 401 -29.57 3.77 -11.96
C ALA A 401 -30.75 4.77 -12.01
N ALA A 402 -31.98 4.35 -12.32
CA ALA A 402 -33.14 5.25 -12.39
C ALA A 402 -33.77 5.51 -11.01
N ALA A 403 -33.87 4.49 -10.15
CA ALA A 403 -34.41 4.63 -8.79
C ALA A 403 -33.43 5.36 -7.85
N ARG A 404 -32.12 5.11 -8.02
CA ARG A 404 -31.06 5.79 -7.24
C ARG A 404 -30.83 7.24 -7.68
N ARG A 405 -31.01 7.56 -8.97
CA ARG A 405 -31.07 8.95 -9.48
C ARG A 405 -32.24 9.74 -8.90
N ALA A 406 -33.34 9.08 -8.56
CA ALA A 406 -34.52 9.73 -7.96
C ALA A 406 -34.37 10.00 -6.45
N ALA A 407 -33.50 9.27 -5.75
CA ALA A 407 -33.18 9.47 -4.33
C ALA A 407 -32.05 10.50 -4.10
N PHE A 408 -31.36 10.91 -5.17
CA PHE A 408 -30.33 11.94 -5.15
C PHE A 408 -30.98 13.29 -5.44
N ASP A 409 -30.82 14.28 -4.55
CA ASP A 409 -31.29 15.64 -4.82
C ASP A 409 -30.42 16.27 -5.92
N VAL A 410 -30.87 16.07 -7.17
CA VAL A 410 -30.25 16.59 -8.39
C VAL A 410 -30.16 18.12 -8.36
N GLY A 411 -30.98 18.82 -7.56
CA GLY A 411 -30.93 20.27 -7.38
C GLY A 411 -29.74 20.72 -6.51
N ALA A 412 -29.52 20.05 -5.37
CA ALA A 412 -28.39 20.33 -4.49
C ALA A 412 -27.03 19.97 -5.13
N ALA A 413 -26.98 18.87 -5.90
CA ALA A 413 -25.80 18.53 -6.68
C ALA A 413 -25.56 19.52 -7.83
N ARG A 414 -26.60 20.07 -8.46
CA ARG A 414 -26.43 21.06 -9.52
C ARG A 414 -25.83 22.37 -9.01
N ALA A 415 -26.21 22.81 -7.81
CA ALA A 415 -25.61 23.99 -7.17
C ALA A 415 -24.17 23.73 -6.69
N ALA A 416 -23.87 22.53 -6.20
CA ALA A 416 -22.53 22.18 -5.71
C ALA A 416 -21.48 21.96 -6.84
N TYR A 417 -21.92 21.85 -8.10
CA TYR A 417 -21.05 21.59 -9.27
C TYR A 417 -20.67 22.86 -10.02
N ASP A 418 -21.45 23.93 -9.85
CA ASP A 418 -21.18 25.26 -10.42
C ASP A 418 -20.20 26.09 -9.56
N ASP A 419 -19.68 25.52 -8.45
CA ASP A 419 -18.84 26.23 -7.45
C ASP A 419 -17.33 26.26 -7.80
N GLY A 420 -16.94 25.86 -9.01
CA GLY A 420 -15.55 25.94 -9.50
C GLY A 420 -15.01 27.38 -9.70
N ALA A 421 -15.74 28.39 -9.21
CA ALA A 421 -15.38 29.79 -9.33
C ALA A 421 -14.20 30.17 -8.41
N GLU A 422 -14.07 29.54 -7.23
CA GLU A 422 -13.01 29.89 -6.27
C GLU A 422 -11.63 29.32 -6.64
N ASP A 423 -11.54 28.20 -7.37
CA ASP A 423 -10.25 27.56 -7.71
C ASP A 423 -9.92 27.51 -9.22
N GLY A 424 -10.70 28.23 -10.03
CA GLY A 424 -10.50 28.28 -11.48
C GLY A 424 -10.87 26.99 -12.22
N GLY A 425 -11.61 26.07 -11.59
CA GLY A 425 -12.08 24.82 -12.16
C GLY A 425 -11.08 23.67 -12.00
N LYS A 426 -10.33 23.62 -10.91
CA LYS A 426 -9.29 22.60 -10.63
C LYS A 426 -9.79 21.46 -9.73
N LEU A 427 -10.94 21.63 -9.08
CA LEU A 427 -11.61 20.64 -8.26
C LEU A 427 -13.00 20.36 -8.82
N ARG A 428 -13.45 19.11 -8.71
CA ARG A 428 -14.81 18.72 -9.11
C ARG A 428 -15.43 17.74 -8.14
N LEU A 429 -16.67 17.99 -7.74
CA LEU A 429 -17.47 17.00 -7.04
C LEU A 429 -18.04 15.97 -8.02
N VAL A 430 -18.00 14.70 -7.66
CA VAL A 430 -18.44 13.56 -8.48
C VAL A 430 -19.22 12.58 -7.60
N PRO A 431 -20.39 12.04 -8.01
CA PRO A 431 -21.08 11.03 -7.24
C PRO A 431 -20.39 9.70 -7.48
N LEU A 432 -19.88 9.08 -6.43
CA LEU A 432 -19.31 7.74 -6.50
C LEU A 432 -20.10 6.81 -5.58
N GLU A 433 -20.32 5.59 -6.03
CA GLU A 433 -20.91 4.54 -5.20
C GLU A 433 -19.85 4.03 -4.22
N SER A 434 -20.20 4.07 -2.93
CA SER A 434 -19.40 3.54 -1.84
C SER A 434 -19.61 2.01 -1.70
N LYS A 435 -18.73 1.34 -0.95
CA LYS A 435 -18.81 -0.12 -0.71
C LYS A 435 -20.12 -0.58 -0.08
N ASP A 436 -20.84 0.33 0.59
CA ASP A 436 -22.17 0.13 1.20
C ASP A 436 -23.33 0.33 0.21
N GLY A 437 -23.05 0.50 -1.09
CA GLY A 437 -24.04 0.74 -2.15
C GLY A 437 -24.65 2.14 -2.14
N ARG A 438 -24.19 3.04 -1.26
CA ARG A 438 -24.65 4.43 -1.18
C ARG A 438 -23.86 5.30 -2.12
N VAL A 439 -24.55 6.18 -2.85
CA VAL A 439 -23.89 7.21 -3.66
C VAL A 439 -23.54 8.39 -2.76
N ARG A 440 -22.26 8.80 -2.76
CA ARG A 440 -21.76 9.97 -2.03
C ARG A 440 -21.02 10.90 -2.99
N LEU A 441 -21.02 12.19 -2.69
CA LEU A 441 -20.19 13.15 -3.42
C LEU A 441 -18.74 13.04 -2.94
N HIS A 442 -17.84 12.92 -3.91
CA HIS A 442 -16.40 12.91 -3.71
C HIS A 442 -15.77 14.05 -4.51
N ALA A 443 -14.92 14.84 -3.89
CA ALA A 443 -14.08 15.81 -4.56
C ALA A 443 -12.94 15.09 -5.28
N VAL A 444 -12.69 15.51 -6.52
CA VAL A 444 -11.71 14.90 -7.41
C VAL A 444 -10.85 16.00 -8.00
N ARG A 445 -9.54 15.77 -8.02
CA ARG A 445 -8.56 16.64 -8.68
C ARG A 445 -7.53 15.82 -9.44
N VAL A 446 -6.88 16.48 -10.40
CA VAL A 446 -5.73 15.93 -11.12
C VAL A 446 -4.52 16.81 -10.83
N LEU A 447 -3.40 16.18 -10.45
CA LEU A 447 -2.14 16.85 -10.15
C LEU A 447 -1.06 16.38 -11.15
N THR A 448 -0.06 17.22 -11.42
CA THR A 448 1.17 16.78 -12.11
C THR A 448 1.94 15.79 -11.24
N TRP A 449 2.68 14.89 -11.87
CA TRP A 449 3.62 14.03 -11.18
C TRP A 449 4.91 14.79 -10.82
N VAL A 450 5.48 14.48 -9.65
CA VAL A 450 6.80 14.97 -9.23
C VAL A 450 7.74 13.78 -9.17
N ASP A 451 8.81 13.83 -9.98
CA ASP A 451 9.79 12.74 -10.03
C ASP A 451 10.72 12.78 -8.82
N GLY A 452 10.87 11.64 -8.15
CA GLY A 452 11.72 11.47 -6.99
C GLY A 452 11.44 10.18 -6.25
N VAL A 453 12.22 9.94 -5.21
CA VAL A 453 12.08 8.84 -4.26
C VAL A 453 11.90 9.41 -2.86
N LEU A 454 11.18 8.72 -2.00
CA LEU A 454 10.93 9.21 -0.64
C LEU A 454 12.25 9.32 0.15
N LEU A 455 12.39 10.37 0.95
CA LEU A 455 13.52 10.51 1.88
C LEU A 455 13.63 9.29 2.81
N ALA A 456 12.49 8.77 3.27
CA ALA A 456 12.39 7.55 4.09
C ALA A 456 13.05 6.32 3.43
N ASP A 457 13.05 6.24 2.09
CA ASP A 457 13.61 5.10 1.35
C ASP A 457 15.11 5.24 1.05
N LYS A 458 15.70 6.42 1.27
CA LYS A 458 17.09 6.75 0.89
C LYS A 458 18.04 6.92 2.07
N VAL A 459 17.57 6.62 3.28
CA VAL A 459 18.26 7.01 4.49
C VAL A 459 18.50 5.81 5.40
N ASP A 460 19.77 5.45 5.54
CA ASP A 460 20.29 4.97 6.82
C ASP A 460 21.08 6.12 7.44
N ALA A 461 20.80 6.43 8.71
CA ALA A 461 21.40 7.57 9.40
C ALA A 461 22.94 7.51 9.56
N GLY A 462 23.56 6.37 9.20
CA GLY A 462 25.01 6.17 9.11
C GLY A 462 25.60 6.33 7.71
N SER A 463 24.80 6.63 6.69
CA SER A 463 25.28 6.75 5.30
C SER A 463 26.11 8.04 5.11
N PRO A 464 27.26 7.97 4.43
CA PRO A 464 28.04 9.16 4.08
C PRO A 464 27.18 10.20 3.35
N GLY A 465 27.18 11.44 3.83
CA GLY A 465 26.41 12.53 3.23
C GLY A 465 24.98 12.70 3.76
N PHE A 466 24.49 11.82 4.64
CA PHE A 466 23.14 11.93 5.19
C PHE A 466 22.88 13.27 5.92
N LEU A 467 23.81 13.72 6.77
CA LEU A 467 23.68 15.03 7.43
C LEU A 467 23.69 16.20 6.44
N ALA A 468 24.45 16.10 5.35
CA ALA A 468 24.43 17.12 4.30
C ALA A 468 23.09 17.14 3.56
N LEU A 469 22.47 15.97 3.33
CA LEU A 469 21.11 15.88 2.80
C LEU A 469 20.11 16.50 3.77
N LEU A 470 20.17 16.20 5.07
CA LEU A 470 19.28 16.80 6.08
C LEU A 470 19.40 18.33 6.14
N ASN A 471 20.59 18.87 5.97
CA ASN A 471 20.79 20.31 5.83
C ASN A 471 20.04 20.87 4.61
N LYS A 472 20.12 20.20 3.45
CA LYS A 472 19.35 20.60 2.27
C LYS A 472 17.83 20.45 2.44
N VAL A 473 17.39 19.45 3.20
CA VAL A 473 15.98 19.28 3.59
C VAL A 473 15.53 20.48 4.41
N GLY A 474 16.26 20.82 5.48
CA GLY A 474 16.02 22.02 6.29
C GLY A 474 15.97 23.30 5.44
N ALA A 475 16.95 23.48 4.55
CA ALA A 475 16.99 24.64 3.66
C ALA A 475 15.82 24.70 2.67
N THR A 476 15.33 23.54 2.21
CA THR A 476 14.18 23.48 1.29
C THR A 476 12.89 23.89 2.00
N LEU A 477 12.63 23.37 3.21
CA LEU A 477 11.47 23.79 3.99
C LEU A 477 11.59 25.26 4.46
N GLY A 478 12.79 25.72 4.81
CA GLY A 478 13.01 27.14 5.13
C GLY A 478 12.66 28.06 3.95
N ARG A 479 13.13 27.74 2.73
CA ARG A 479 12.74 28.50 1.53
C ARG A 479 11.24 28.41 1.26
N MET A 480 10.60 27.27 1.54
CA MET A 480 9.17 27.08 1.38
C MET A 480 8.40 28.02 2.30
N ASP A 481 8.80 28.14 3.57
CA ASP A 481 8.20 29.07 4.53
C ASP A 481 8.38 30.53 4.11
N VAL A 482 9.54 30.88 3.53
CA VAL A 482 9.75 32.21 2.92
C VAL A 482 8.76 32.47 1.79
N ALA A 483 8.52 31.50 0.91
CA ALA A 483 7.53 31.64 -0.15
C ALA A 483 6.10 31.76 0.43
N LEU A 484 5.78 30.97 1.45
CA LEU A 484 4.46 30.93 2.10
C LEU A 484 4.19 32.12 3.03
N ALA A 485 5.19 32.93 3.36
CA ALA A 485 5.02 34.13 4.19
C ALA A 485 4.00 35.13 3.60
N SER A 486 3.84 35.14 2.27
CA SER A 486 2.85 35.98 1.56
C SER A 486 1.54 35.25 1.23
N PHE A 487 1.47 33.95 1.49
CA PHE A 487 0.30 33.12 1.19
C PHE A 487 -0.74 33.18 2.31
N SER A 488 -2.00 33.40 1.95
CA SER A 488 -3.12 33.36 2.90
C SER A 488 -4.35 32.79 2.21
N HIS A 489 -5.04 31.89 2.91
CA HIS A 489 -6.30 31.32 2.44
C HIS A 489 -7.17 30.93 3.63
N SER A 490 -8.47 31.25 3.59
CA SER A 490 -9.41 30.97 4.68
C SER A 490 -9.49 29.49 5.05
N GLY A 491 -9.44 28.60 4.04
CA GLY A 491 -9.42 27.15 4.24
C GLY A 491 -8.20 26.58 4.98
N ALA A 492 -7.09 27.31 5.07
CA ALA A 492 -5.95 26.94 5.92
C ALA A 492 -6.18 27.32 7.40
N VAL A 493 -7.08 28.25 7.68
CA VAL A 493 -7.45 28.67 9.04
C VAL A 493 -8.49 27.70 9.59
N ARG A 494 -8.02 26.63 10.24
CA ARG A 494 -8.86 25.55 10.75
C ARG A 494 -8.32 24.97 12.04
N THR A 495 -9.19 24.33 12.82
CA THR A 495 -8.76 23.45 13.91
C THR A 495 -8.42 22.09 13.35
N HIS A 496 -7.21 21.60 13.62
CA HIS A 496 -6.72 20.34 13.12
C HIS A 496 -5.98 19.58 14.23
N LEU A 497 -6.31 18.30 14.44
CA LEU A 497 -5.76 17.53 15.57
C LEU A 497 -4.25 17.32 15.44
N TRP A 498 -3.72 17.28 14.21
CA TRP A 498 -2.28 17.16 13.96
C TRP A 498 -1.53 18.50 13.94
N ASP A 499 -2.21 19.64 14.14
CA ASP A 499 -1.53 20.89 14.48
C ASP A 499 -0.97 20.77 15.90
N LEU A 500 0.29 21.16 16.09
CA LEU A 500 0.92 21.20 17.42
C LEU A 500 0.17 22.14 18.39
N ALA A 501 -0.54 23.15 17.89
CA ALA A 501 -1.40 24.00 18.72
C ALA A 501 -2.55 23.22 19.39
N SER A 502 -2.94 22.07 18.83
CA SER A 502 -3.99 21.20 19.39
C SER A 502 -3.49 20.24 20.47
N LEU A 503 -2.18 20.19 20.74
CA LEU A 503 -1.59 19.23 21.68
C LEU A 503 -2.34 19.15 23.04
N PRO A 504 -2.71 20.27 23.70
CA PRO A 504 -3.41 20.19 25.00
C PRO A 504 -4.74 19.41 24.92
N GLN A 505 -5.43 19.44 23.78
CA GLN A 505 -6.70 18.74 23.59
C GLN A 505 -6.51 17.22 23.46
N LEU A 506 -5.30 16.79 23.09
CA LEU A 506 -4.98 15.37 22.90
C LEU A 506 -4.56 14.68 24.20
N GLU A 507 -4.41 15.41 25.30
CA GLU A 507 -4.00 14.84 26.60
C GLU A 507 -4.97 13.74 27.06
N VAL A 508 -6.26 13.90 26.72
CA VAL A 508 -7.32 12.92 26.98
C VAL A 508 -7.06 11.55 26.35
N PHE A 509 -6.21 11.48 25.32
CA PHE A 509 -5.89 10.23 24.63
C PHE A 509 -4.67 9.52 25.23
N VAL A 510 -3.95 10.13 26.16
CA VAL A 510 -2.77 9.53 26.81
C VAL A 510 -3.13 8.25 27.57
N ASP A 511 -4.37 8.14 28.06
CA ASP A 511 -4.87 6.95 28.75
C ASP A 511 -4.98 5.71 27.83
N HIS A 512 -4.87 5.87 26.51
CA HIS A 512 -4.78 4.76 25.56
C HIS A 512 -3.37 4.15 25.44
N ILE A 513 -2.35 4.77 26.03
CA ILE A 513 -0.98 4.23 26.04
C ILE A 513 -0.89 3.14 27.12
N SER A 514 -0.73 1.88 26.69
CA SER A 514 -0.73 0.72 27.59
C SER A 514 0.45 0.67 28.56
N ASP A 515 1.62 1.19 28.16
CA ASP A 515 2.83 1.19 28.98
C ASP A 515 2.82 2.41 29.93
N ALA A 516 2.89 2.15 31.23
CA ALA A 516 2.71 3.18 32.26
C ALA A 516 3.84 4.23 32.25
N ASP A 517 5.07 3.81 31.96
CA ASP A 517 6.23 4.71 31.91
C ASP A 517 6.14 5.63 30.68
N ASN A 518 5.75 5.09 29.52
CA ASN A 518 5.48 5.85 28.31
C ASN A 518 4.30 6.83 28.51
N ALA A 519 3.22 6.40 29.16
CA ALA A 519 2.10 7.29 29.49
C ALA A 519 2.54 8.42 30.42
N ALA A 520 3.37 8.12 31.44
CA ALA A 520 3.92 9.14 32.33
C ALA A 520 4.86 10.11 31.61
N LEU A 521 5.70 9.62 30.69
CA LEU A 521 6.57 10.44 29.85
C LEU A 521 5.76 11.37 28.94
N ALA A 522 4.72 10.86 28.26
CA ALA A 522 3.83 11.67 27.45
C ALA A 522 3.17 12.79 28.28
N ARG A 523 2.61 12.50 29.46
CA ARG A 523 2.01 13.53 30.32
C ARG A 523 3.02 14.62 30.71
N ARG A 524 4.27 14.28 30.99
CA ARG A 524 5.32 15.28 31.26
C ARG A 524 5.56 16.18 30.06
N VAL A 525 5.66 15.63 28.85
CA VAL A 525 5.84 16.42 27.62
C VAL A 525 4.66 17.38 27.40
N TYR A 526 3.42 16.92 27.62
CA TYR A 526 2.23 17.77 27.48
C TYR A 526 2.23 18.90 28.53
N ALA A 527 2.63 18.60 29.76
CA ALA A 527 2.79 19.60 30.81
C ALA A 527 3.90 20.61 30.49
N ASP A 528 5.03 20.16 29.92
CA ASP A 528 6.13 21.03 29.47
C ASP A 528 5.65 21.99 28.37
N PHE A 529 4.90 21.48 27.38
CA PHE A 529 4.29 22.31 26.33
C PHE A 529 3.35 23.36 26.92
N ALA A 530 2.47 22.95 27.84
CA ALA A 530 1.54 23.86 28.50
C ALA A 530 2.25 24.95 29.32
N ALA A 531 3.36 24.60 29.97
CA ALA A 531 4.12 25.53 30.81
C ALA A 531 5.06 26.46 30.02
N GLN A 532 5.63 25.99 28.91
CA GLN A 532 6.70 26.70 28.20
C GLN A 532 6.24 27.34 26.88
N VAL A 533 5.31 26.71 26.14
CA VAL A 533 4.90 27.15 24.80
C VAL A 533 3.64 28.00 24.85
N LEU A 534 2.59 27.54 25.53
CA LEU A 534 1.30 28.26 25.56
C LEU A 534 1.40 29.71 26.06
N PRO A 535 2.18 30.05 27.11
CA PRO A 535 2.26 31.42 27.61
C PRO A 535 2.88 32.42 26.63
N VAL A 536 3.67 31.93 25.67
CA VAL A 536 4.38 32.75 24.68
C VAL A 536 3.87 32.54 23.25
N ALA A 537 2.85 31.70 23.04
CA ALA A 537 2.37 31.33 21.72
C ALA A 537 1.98 32.55 20.86
N ASP A 538 1.35 33.58 21.47
CA ASP A 538 0.95 34.81 20.78
C ASP A 538 2.13 35.66 20.28
N SER A 539 3.31 35.48 20.84
CA SER A 539 4.54 36.16 20.39
C SER A 539 5.25 35.44 19.24
N LEU A 540 4.85 34.21 18.91
CA LEU A 540 5.45 33.42 17.84
C LEU A 540 4.84 33.79 16.48
N SER A 541 5.69 33.86 15.46
CA SER A 541 5.30 34.14 14.08
C SER A 541 4.41 33.04 13.50
N SER A 542 3.39 33.42 12.75
CA SER A 542 2.44 32.50 12.11
C SER A 542 2.49 32.57 10.59
N LEU A 543 2.29 31.44 9.93
CA LEU A 543 2.07 31.33 8.48
C LEU A 543 1.30 30.03 8.16
N THR A 544 0.94 29.84 6.90
CA THR A 544 0.31 28.59 6.45
C THR A 544 1.37 27.50 6.33
N LEU A 545 1.36 26.57 7.28
CA LEU A 545 2.30 25.46 7.42
C LEU A 545 1.92 24.32 6.46
N HIS A 546 2.92 23.54 6.04
CA HIS A 546 2.68 22.21 5.50
C HIS A 546 2.18 21.27 6.60
N ASN A 547 2.73 21.40 7.82
CA ASN A 547 2.33 20.71 9.05
C ASN A 547 2.48 19.18 9.03
N ASP A 548 3.14 18.64 8.00
CA ASP A 548 3.45 17.21 7.89
C ASP A 548 4.68 16.95 6.99
N ALA A 549 5.68 17.84 7.04
CA ALA A 549 6.93 17.66 6.30
C ALA A 549 7.82 16.57 6.93
N ASN A 550 7.33 15.33 6.93
CA ASN A 550 8.05 14.14 7.39
C ASN A 550 8.83 13.48 6.23
N ASP A 551 9.60 12.44 6.55
CA ASP A 551 10.46 11.70 5.62
C ASP A 551 9.69 10.93 4.52
N GLN A 552 8.38 10.75 4.66
CA GLN A 552 7.51 10.17 3.63
C GLN A 552 6.92 11.21 2.67
N ASN A 553 7.05 12.51 2.99
CA ASN A 553 6.49 13.61 2.19
C ASN A 553 7.57 14.48 1.52
N VAL A 554 8.84 14.19 1.78
CA VAL A 554 9.98 14.82 1.10
C VAL A 554 10.54 13.87 0.04
N LEU A 555 10.66 14.37 -1.20
CA LEU A 555 11.25 13.64 -2.31
C LEU A 555 12.71 14.04 -2.51
N VAL A 556 13.56 13.05 -2.74
CA VAL A 556 14.96 13.21 -3.09
C VAL A 556 15.25 12.59 -4.45
N ASN A 557 16.39 12.94 -5.06
CA ASN A 557 16.87 12.27 -6.26
C ASN A 557 17.24 10.80 -5.98
N THR A 558 17.41 10.01 -7.03
CA THR A 558 17.73 8.58 -6.93
C THR A 558 19.02 8.33 -6.13
N GLU A 559 19.96 9.26 -6.15
CA GLU A 559 21.22 9.19 -5.40
C GLU A 559 21.06 9.53 -3.91
N GLY A 560 19.95 10.15 -3.48
CA GLY A 560 19.76 10.59 -2.10
C GLY A 560 20.67 11.75 -1.71
N THR A 561 20.96 12.67 -2.62
CA THR A 561 21.91 13.78 -2.43
C THR A 561 21.25 15.16 -2.57
N GLU A 562 20.10 15.25 -3.23
CA GLU A 562 19.36 16.49 -3.48
C GLU A 562 17.89 16.30 -3.16
N VAL A 563 17.25 17.34 -2.63
CA VAL A 563 15.80 17.40 -2.46
C VAL A 563 15.18 17.84 -3.79
N VAL A 564 14.25 17.06 -4.31
CA VAL A 564 13.64 17.28 -5.63
C VAL A 564 12.15 17.58 -5.57
N GLY A 565 11.52 17.48 -4.39
CA GLY A 565 10.14 17.91 -4.23
C GLY A 565 9.58 17.71 -2.82
N VAL A 566 8.41 18.30 -2.60
CA VAL A 566 7.61 18.14 -1.38
C VAL A 566 6.17 17.83 -1.80
N ILE A 567 5.56 16.85 -1.16
CA ILE A 567 4.23 16.35 -1.51
C ILE A 567 3.33 16.27 -0.26
N ASP A 568 2.04 16.11 -0.50
CA ASP A 568 1.00 15.91 0.50
C ASP A 568 0.71 17.06 1.47
N PHE A 569 0.05 18.10 0.94
CA PHE A 569 -0.45 19.25 1.71
C PHE A 569 -1.80 18.93 2.40
N GLY A 570 -2.08 17.66 2.73
CA GLY A 570 -3.32 17.21 3.37
C GLY A 570 -3.59 17.90 4.72
N ASP A 571 -2.53 18.01 5.52
CA ASP A 571 -2.58 18.49 6.91
C ASP A 571 -2.24 19.97 7.07
N MET A 572 -2.14 20.71 5.96
CA MET A 572 -1.78 22.12 5.98
C MET A 572 -2.73 22.95 6.87
N VAL A 573 -2.14 23.90 7.60
CA VAL A 573 -2.86 24.69 8.60
C VAL A 573 -2.14 26.01 8.86
N TYR A 574 -2.89 27.08 9.11
CA TYR A 574 -2.32 28.34 9.57
C TYR A 574 -1.98 28.25 11.06
N SER A 575 -0.69 28.13 11.39
CA SER A 575 -0.20 27.92 12.77
C SER A 575 1.17 28.60 12.99
N LYS A 576 1.91 28.23 14.02
CA LYS A 576 3.20 28.87 14.39
C LYS A 576 4.34 28.30 13.54
N ARG A 577 5.10 29.16 12.86
CA ARG A 577 6.19 28.77 11.96
C ARG A 577 7.19 27.80 12.59
N VAL A 578 7.59 28.06 13.83
CA VAL A 578 8.54 27.20 14.57
C VAL A 578 8.04 25.75 14.75
N TYR A 579 6.72 25.52 14.64
CA TYR A 579 6.15 24.17 14.70
C TYR A 579 6.54 23.34 13.47
N GLU A 580 6.61 23.93 12.27
CA GLU A 580 7.05 23.23 11.06
C GLU A 580 8.48 22.71 11.21
N LEU A 581 9.39 23.56 11.70
CA LEU A 581 10.77 23.17 11.96
C LEU A 581 10.85 22.05 13.00
N ALA A 582 10.09 22.15 14.09
CA ALA A 582 10.04 21.10 15.11
C ALA A 582 9.49 19.77 14.57
N ILE A 583 8.49 19.81 13.69
CA ILE A 583 7.93 18.64 13.01
C ILE A 583 9.00 17.96 12.15
N LEU A 584 9.68 18.74 11.30
CA LEU A 584 10.73 18.22 10.44
C LEU A 584 11.89 17.60 11.25
N MET A 585 12.33 18.29 12.30
CA MET A 585 13.36 17.78 13.21
C MET A 585 12.91 16.47 13.85
N ALA A 586 11.69 16.39 14.37
CA ALA A 586 11.17 15.19 15.04
C ALA A 586 11.24 13.93 14.15
N TYR A 587 10.87 14.02 12.88
CA TYR A 587 10.88 12.86 11.98
C TYR A 587 12.27 12.51 11.45
N THR A 588 13.08 13.51 11.08
CA THR A 588 14.46 13.28 10.60
C THR A 588 15.41 12.74 11.69
N MET A 589 15.03 12.94 12.95
CA MET A 589 15.68 12.40 14.14
C MET A 589 15.40 10.91 14.38
N LEU A 590 14.36 10.33 13.79
CA LEU A 590 13.97 8.94 14.07
C LEU A 590 15.05 7.95 13.61
N PRO A 591 15.33 6.89 14.39
CA PRO A 591 16.22 5.82 13.97
C PRO A 591 15.57 4.96 12.88
N SER A 592 16.40 4.41 11.98
CA SER A 592 15.94 3.35 11.08
C SER A 592 15.64 2.08 11.89
N ARG A 593 14.75 1.21 11.37
CA ARG A 593 14.43 -0.06 12.04
C ARG A 593 15.65 -0.96 12.20
N ALA A 594 16.54 -0.96 11.20
CA ALA A 594 17.78 -1.71 11.25
C ALA A 594 18.65 -1.27 12.43
N LEU A 595 18.70 0.03 12.71
CA LEU A 595 19.46 0.59 13.82
C LEU A 595 18.84 0.22 15.18
N LEU A 596 17.50 0.23 15.29
CA LEU A 596 16.80 -0.15 16.52
C LEU A 596 16.99 -1.62 16.93
N ASP A 597 17.32 -2.49 15.98
CA ASP A 597 17.54 -3.91 16.21
C ASP A 597 19.03 -4.26 16.35
N ASP A 598 19.94 -3.29 16.19
CA ASP A 598 21.38 -3.47 16.39
C ASP A 598 21.75 -3.36 17.88
N ALA A 599 21.96 -4.52 18.51
CA ALA A 599 22.34 -4.62 19.92
C ALA A 599 23.73 -4.05 20.26
N SER A 600 24.55 -3.69 19.26
CA SER A 600 25.85 -3.05 19.46
C SER A 600 25.78 -1.52 19.56
N HIS A 601 24.62 -0.94 19.22
CA HIS A 601 24.40 0.50 19.26
C HIS A 601 24.11 0.99 20.68
N THR A 602 24.81 2.04 21.11
CA THR A 602 24.66 2.60 22.46
C THR A 602 23.74 3.81 22.48
N ASP A 603 23.03 4.02 23.60
CA ASP A 603 22.18 5.20 23.79
C ASP A 603 22.96 6.53 23.64
N GLU A 604 24.25 6.54 23.99
CA GLU A 604 25.13 7.70 23.81
C GLU A 604 25.41 7.99 22.33
N ALA A 605 25.76 6.97 21.54
CA ALA A 605 25.98 7.12 20.11
C ALA A 605 24.69 7.56 19.39
N GLU A 606 23.55 7.01 19.81
CA GLU A 606 22.26 7.39 19.26
C GLU A 606 21.86 8.82 19.63
N SER A 607 22.09 9.24 20.86
CA SER A 607 21.86 10.62 21.29
C SER A 607 22.73 11.62 20.52
N ALA A 608 23.99 11.28 20.25
CA ALA A 608 24.87 12.11 19.43
C ALA A 608 24.39 12.21 17.98
N ARG A 609 23.94 11.09 17.38
CA ARG A 609 23.39 11.04 16.03
C ARG A 609 22.13 11.90 15.90
N LEU A 610 21.23 11.76 16.87
CA LEU A 610 20.00 12.52 17.00
C LEU A 610 20.26 14.04 16.98
N VAL A 611 21.18 14.49 17.83
CA VAL A 611 21.56 15.91 17.94
C VAL A 611 22.22 16.40 16.64
N ALA A 612 23.06 15.57 16.01
CA ALA A 612 23.68 15.91 14.73
C ALA A 612 22.64 16.07 13.60
N ALA A 613 21.63 15.20 13.56
CA ALA A 613 20.52 15.30 12.61
C ALA A 613 19.69 16.57 12.84
N ALA A 614 19.31 16.83 14.09
CA ALA A 614 18.60 18.04 14.50
C ALA A 614 19.36 19.32 14.11
N HIS A 615 20.66 19.37 14.41
CA HIS A 615 21.52 20.49 14.05
C HIS A 615 21.61 20.68 12.54
N ALA A 616 21.81 19.61 11.76
CA ALA A 616 21.90 19.72 10.30
C ALA A 616 20.63 20.34 9.69
N VAL A 617 19.45 19.85 10.08
CA VAL A 617 18.15 20.41 9.65
C VAL A 617 18.01 21.86 10.09
N TYR A 618 18.30 22.14 11.36
CA TYR A 618 18.21 23.49 11.93
C TYR A 618 19.08 24.49 11.16
N THR A 619 20.36 24.18 10.93
CA THR A 619 21.28 25.07 10.21
C THR A 619 20.75 25.39 8.82
N GLY A 620 20.33 24.38 8.06
CA GLY A 620 19.84 24.59 6.70
C GLY A 620 18.58 25.45 6.66
N TYR A 621 17.64 25.19 7.58
CA TYR A 621 16.43 26.00 7.69
C TYR A 621 16.76 27.44 8.12
N ALA A 622 17.59 27.61 9.15
CA ALA A 622 17.98 28.91 9.69
C ALA A 622 18.67 29.78 8.63
N ASP A 623 19.59 29.20 7.85
CA ASP A 623 20.27 29.87 6.74
C ASP A 623 19.27 30.32 5.66
N ALA A 624 18.29 29.47 5.33
CA ALA A 624 17.29 29.76 4.31
C ALA A 624 16.32 30.90 4.70
N VAL A 625 16.09 31.11 6.00
CA VAL A 625 15.19 32.17 6.51
C VAL A 625 15.95 33.39 7.06
N ALA A 626 17.28 33.40 7.02
CA ALA A 626 18.12 34.39 7.69
C ALA A 626 17.83 35.84 7.25
N ASP A 627 17.54 36.07 5.98
CA ASP A 627 17.31 37.43 5.45
C ASP A 627 15.85 37.89 5.53
N SER A 628 14.91 36.96 5.72
CA SER A 628 13.47 37.24 5.65
C SER A 628 12.78 37.18 7.01
N ALA A 629 13.05 36.12 7.78
CA ALA A 629 12.48 35.88 9.09
C ALA A 629 13.47 35.02 9.92
N PRO A 630 14.54 35.60 10.47
CA PRO A 630 15.46 34.85 11.32
C PRO A 630 14.75 34.08 12.44
N ILE A 631 15.28 32.92 12.83
CA ILE A 631 14.81 32.23 14.04
C ILE A 631 15.24 33.04 15.26
N THR A 632 14.26 33.46 16.04
CA THR A 632 14.50 34.21 17.29
C THR A 632 15.08 33.31 18.38
N ASP A 633 15.75 33.91 19.38
CA ASP A 633 16.24 33.17 20.54
C ASP A 633 15.10 32.47 21.30
N LEU A 634 13.92 33.10 21.34
CA LEU A 634 12.71 32.51 21.89
C LEU A 634 12.30 31.24 21.12
N GLU A 635 12.10 31.33 19.80
CA GLU A 635 11.75 30.18 18.96
C GLU A 635 12.78 29.05 19.12
N ARG A 636 14.08 29.38 19.09
CA ARG A 636 15.16 28.41 19.27
C ARG A 636 15.10 27.71 20.63
N SER A 637 14.86 28.46 21.71
CA SER A 637 14.76 27.90 23.07
C SER A 637 13.57 26.93 23.25
N LEU A 638 12.53 27.05 22.41
CA LEU A 638 11.35 26.19 22.47
C LEU A 638 11.51 24.89 21.67
N LEU A 639 12.48 24.79 20.75
CA LEU A 639 12.61 23.66 19.83
C LEU A 639 12.70 22.30 20.53
N PHE A 640 13.44 22.21 21.64
CA PHE A 640 13.53 20.95 22.40
C PHE A 640 12.14 20.47 22.87
N THR A 641 11.35 21.37 23.44
CA THR A 641 10.00 21.07 23.92
C THR A 641 9.05 20.78 22.76
N LEU A 642 9.16 21.52 21.65
CA LEU A 642 8.31 21.32 20.47
C LEU A 642 8.60 19.99 19.75
N VAL A 643 9.86 19.59 19.62
CA VAL A 643 10.25 18.31 19.03
C VAL A 643 9.71 17.15 19.87
N ARG A 644 9.91 17.20 21.20
CA ARG A 644 9.30 16.22 22.12
C ARG A 644 7.77 16.20 21.99
N SER A 645 7.16 17.36 21.85
CA SER A 645 5.71 17.50 21.70
C SER A 645 5.18 16.83 20.43
N ARG A 646 5.85 16.99 19.28
CA ARG A 646 5.43 16.30 18.03
C ARG A 646 5.57 14.79 18.15
N LEU A 647 6.67 14.31 18.73
CA LEU A 647 6.85 12.87 18.96
C LEU A 647 5.77 12.32 19.90
N ALA A 648 5.49 13.03 21.00
CA ALA A 648 4.44 12.66 21.96
C ALA A 648 3.04 12.67 21.33
N GLN A 649 2.74 13.66 20.48
CA GLN A 649 1.51 13.70 19.68
C GLN A 649 1.38 12.45 18.81
N SER A 650 2.41 12.12 18.03
CA SER A 650 2.42 10.98 17.11
C SER A 650 2.19 9.64 17.83
N VAL A 651 2.93 9.37 18.90
CA VAL A 651 2.79 8.10 19.65
C VAL A 651 1.46 8.00 20.41
N THR A 652 0.93 9.13 20.91
CA THR A 652 -0.39 9.18 21.57
C THR A 652 -1.51 8.89 20.58
N MET A 653 -1.47 9.53 19.41
CA MET A 653 -2.44 9.29 18.34
C MET A 653 -2.35 7.86 17.80
N SER A 654 -1.15 7.30 17.68
CA SER A 654 -0.95 5.89 17.28
C SER A 654 -1.61 4.93 18.28
N ALA A 655 -1.44 5.16 19.59
CA ALA A 655 -2.08 4.37 20.64
C ALA A 655 -3.61 4.49 20.62
N TYR A 656 -4.13 5.71 20.43
CA TYR A 656 -5.57 5.94 20.28
C TYR A 656 -6.14 5.22 19.06
N SER A 657 -5.51 5.35 17.88
CA SER A 657 -5.95 4.69 16.65
C SER A 657 -5.90 3.16 16.78
N PHE A 658 -4.87 2.61 17.42
CA PHE A 658 -4.79 1.18 17.72
C PHE A 658 -5.93 0.74 18.65
N SER A 659 -6.35 1.56 19.62
CA SER A 659 -7.49 1.25 20.48
C SER A 659 -8.84 1.16 19.72
N LYS A 660 -8.93 1.81 18.54
CA LYS A 660 -10.12 1.76 17.67
C LYS A 660 -10.09 0.59 16.70
N ASP A 661 -8.90 0.18 16.27
CA ASP A 661 -8.69 -1.00 15.44
C ASP A 661 -7.52 -1.85 15.98
N PRO A 662 -7.79 -2.72 16.97
CA PRO A 662 -6.75 -3.54 17.59
C PRO A 662 -6.11 -4.57 16.65
N THR A 663 -6.68 -4.79 15.47
CA THR A 663 -6.10 -5.69 14.46
C THR A 663 -4.96 -5.03 13.67
N ASN A 664 -4.83 -3.71 13.76
CA ASN A 664 -3.83 -2.93 13.05
C ASN A 664 -2.56 -2.74 13.89
N GLU A 665 -1.86 -3.85 14.19
CA GLU A 665 -0.61 -3.85 14.96
C GLU A 665 0.50 -3.01 14.32
N TYR A 666 0.39 -2.71 13.02
CA TYR A 666 1.32 -1.83 12.30
C TYR A 666 1.47 -0.47 12.98
N LEU A 667 0.39 0.08 13.55
CA LEU A 667 0.40 1.37 14.24
C LEU A 667 1.33 1.39 15.47
N LEU A 668 1.47 0.26 16.16
CA LEU A 668 2.39 0.14 17.30
C LEU A 668 3.83 -0.05 16.84
N VAL A 669 4.04 -0.81 15.75
CA VAL A 669 5.36 -1.02 15.17
C VAL A 669 5.94 0.29 14.63
N THR A 670 5.13 1.14 14.01
CA THR A 670 5.55 2.47 13.54
C THR A 670 5.80 3.47 14.67
N ALA A 671 5.23 3.25 15.86
CA ALA A 671 5.45 4.11 17.03
C ALA A 671 6.75 3.80 17.80
N ARG A 672 7.37 2.62 17.61
CA ARG A 672 8.58 2.19 18.33
C ARG A 672 9.77 3.17 18.19
N PRO A 673 10.11 3.67 16.98
CA PRO A 673 11.15 4.71 16.83
C PRO A 673 10.84 5.97 17.63
N GLY A 674 9.59 6.43 17.60
CA GLY A 674 9.16 7.64 18.33
C GLY A 674 9.34 7.51 19.84
N TRP A 675 8.99 6.37 20.44
CA TRP A 675 9.22 6.13 21.87
C TRP A 675 10.70 6.06 22.23
N ASN A 676 11.53 5.42 21.40
CA ASN A 676 12.97 5.38 21.62
C ASN A 676 13.57 6.79 21.62
N THR A 677 13.26 7.59 20.59
CA THR A 677 13.73 8.98 20.49
C THR A 677 13.26 9.85 21.66
N LEU A 678 12.00 9.71 22.10
CA LEU A 678 11.49 10.46 23.27
C LEU A 678 12.26 10.15 24.55
N ARG A 679 12.60 8.88 24.80
CA ARG A 679 13.35 8.47 25.99
C ARG A 679 14.80 8.98 25.96
N LEU A 680 15.42 8.98 24.79
CA LEU A 680 16.77 9.53 24.62
C LEU A 680 16.79 11.05 24.81
N LEU A 681 15.78 11.77 24.30
CA LEU A 681 15.64 13.21 24.55
C LEU A 681 15.39 13.52 26.03
N GLU A 682 14.60 12.69 26.73
CA GLU A 682 14.40 12.82 28.18
C GLU A 682 15.72 12.65 28.94
N ALA A 683 16.54 11.68 28.57
CA ALA A 683 17.83 11.43 29.20
C ALA A 683 18.87 12.52 28.87
N LEU A 684 18.86 13.05 27.64
CA LEU A 684 19.77 14.11 27.18
C LEU A 684 19.49 15.45 27.87
N GLY A 685 18.21 15.81 28.03
CA GLY A 685 17.78 17.10 28.54
C GLY A 685 17.90 18.25 27.54
N ALA A 686 17.35 19.41 27.91
CA ALA A 686 17.19 20.55 27.01
C ALA A 686 18.51 21.30 26.72
N GLU A 687 19.43 21.37 27.69
CA GLU A 687 20.64 22.19 27.57
C GLU A 687 21.60 21.69 26.49
N PRO A 688 22.00 20.39 26.45
CA PRO A 688 22.89 19.90 25.39
C PRO A 688 22.27 20.01 23.99
N PHE A 689 20.96 19.78 23.88
CA PHE A 689 20.23 19.92 22.63
C PHE A 689 20.22 21.36 22.14
N THR A 690 19.89 22.32 23.02
CA THR A 690 19.80 23.74 22.65
C THR A 690 21.17 24.33 22.37
N ALA A 691 22.20 23.94 23.12
CA ALA A 691 23.58 24.35 22.90
C ALA A 691 24.10 23.89 21.53
N ALA A 692 23.69 22.71 21.06
CA ALA A 692 24.06 22.23 19.73
C ALA A 692 23.42 23.03 18.59
N LEU A 693 22.39 23.85 18.85
CA LEU A 693 21.73 24.70 17.84
C LEU A 693 22.26 26.15 17.84
N GLN A 694 23.19 26.51 18.73
CA GLN A 694 23.83 27.83 18.81
C GLN A 694 25.02 27.90 17.86
#